data_AF-A0A944BTJ3-F1
#
_entry.id   AF-A0A944BTJ3-F1
#
_cell.length_a   1.000
_cell.length_b   1.000
_cell.length_c   1.000
_cell.angle_alpha   90.00
_cell.angle_beta   90.00
_cell.angle_gamma   90.00
#
_symmetry.space_group_name_H-M   'P 1'
#
loop_
_entity.id
_entity.type
_entity.pdbx_description
1 polymer ?
#
loop_
_entity_poly.entity_id
_entity_poly.type
_entity_poly.pdbx_seq_one_letter_code
_entity_poly.pdbx_strand_id
1 'polypeptide(L)'
;MEMKLFSLYRNAADTSVKMQIKVIGCLNGFADSDISFDEYTSLKDMFGGLSKALKSSNFIVIAVDSSIYNSTKLKLMTALSLKKEQNEAVLKKLSKLELDESAQEKNAAMPEGATVFVSVDGINSGFAVKKGSQTIVMIPFDDQRLDSVLKRGLVPYITNGGRLNSASEPEAAPTHEEKEEITSETTSEISEQEMDIAAHTLNILKESDIKVAVNGNTNATVMREFAVGLDDFDEYFTFTPHIEDRGDYNVTDYTAQMARSAKALSSATLGACISDIFTTNDGCDYICISVATDKSALVRKLYKEDGEDDAHLIRIACEEVFALIGEKAMGNNSVGIEIAQDEAPKADKKLSKKAKKAIISVIAIILVAAITVGSVYFVKQKNNNKEPQTEPPVQTQAPETTTEAPVKADTMSLSKLMRFELVNGIKNEEPETTPVETTAGAITANEPQTNEAPKDPNAVPSVITVNGQEIEAKEAIARIVTAETDSGFNAETLKAQAIITYTYLKYRDTNWRISNLTIADNYTQEVMDAVNEVFGHYLTFNDKVAFTPYCRMSAGKTANASTVFGNSFTYLKSVASASDKQRDGYKKEVLLTADDIKAGALAFDSTIEFPEDVSKWLTINAHDTAVSTGTGYVEKITVGNKEVSGVTFIYDIMKNKDLSSPCFSLSYDAESGTYTITTFGDGYGVGMSQLGADNMAVSGTKYDKILDQYFPGTFLN
;
A
#
# COMPACT_ATOMS: atom_id res chain seq x y z
N MET A 1 28.72 14.88 -7.41
CA MET A 1 29.12 16.30 -7.34
C MET A 1 29.46 16.70 -5.91
N GLU A 2 30.56 17.42 -5.67
CA GLU A 2 30.86 17.95 -4.33
C GLU A 2 29.83 19.02 -3.94
N MET A 3 28.91 18.61 -3.06
CA MET A 3 27.73 19.38 -2.67
C MET A 3 27.74 19.65 -1.16
N LYS A 4 27.34 20.87 -0.78
CA LYS A 4 27.13 21.24 0.63
C LYS A 4 25.71 21.72 0.87
N LEU A 5 25.03 21.12 1.84
CA LEU A 5 23.68 21.48 2.25
C LEU A 5 23.72 22.35 3.52
N PHE A 6 22.92 23.43 3.53
CA PHE A 6 22.77 24.36 4.64
C PHE A 6 21.28 24.47 4.98
N SER A 7 20.91 24.33 6.25
CA SER A 7 19.54 24.59 6.71
C SER A 7 19.51 25.85 7.58
N LEU A 8 18.51 26.70 7.39
CA LEU A 8 18.29 27.89 8.21
C LEU A 8 16.83 27.96 8.68
N TYR A 9 16.63 27.83 9.99
CA TYR A 9 15.32 27.83 10.63
C TYR A 9 15.26 28.80 11.83
N ARG A 10 14.06 29.22 12.25
CA ARG A 10 13.88 30.07 13.45
C ARG A 10 13.83 29.29 14.75
N ASN A 11 13.14 28.15 14.75
CA ASN A 11 13.04 27.18 15.84
C ASN A 11 13.26 25.78 15.25
N ALA A 12 13.97 24.90 15.95
CA ALA A 12 14.08 23.50 15.57
C ALA A 12 12.78 22.76 15.95
N ALA A 13 12.09 22.20 14.96
CA ALA A 13 10.88 21.40 15.12
C ALA A 13 10.92 20.22 14.13
N ASP A 14 10.20 19.13 14.42
CA ASP A 14 10.30 17.85 13.69
C ASP A 14 10.03 17.96 12.18
N THR A 15 9.20 18.92 11.78
CA THR A 15 8.94 19.27 10.36
C THR A 15 10.23 19.57 9.60
N SER A 16 11.24 20.16 10.27
CA SER A 16 12.54 20.45 9.66
C SER A 16 13.33 19.18 9.33
N VAL A 17 13.28 18.13 10.17
CA VAL A 17 13.97 16.85 9.92
C VAL A 17 13.34 16.13 8.73
N LYS A 18 11.99 16.08 8.67
CA LYS A 18 11.25 15.54 7.52
C LYS A 18 11.62 16.23 6.21
N MET A 19 11.71 17.56 6.20
CA MET A 19 12.11 18.34 5.02
C MET A 19 13.60 18.18 4.68
N GLN A 20 14.47 17.99 5.66
CA GLN A 20 15.88 17.64 5.42
C GLN A 20 16.01 16.27 4.74
N ILE A 21 15.31 15.24 5.26
CA ILE A 21 15.28 13.90 4.66
C ILE A 21 14.79 13.95 3.22
N LYS A 22 13.71 14.70 2.93
CA LYS A 22 13.23 14.92 1.55
C LYS A 22 14.30 15.50 0.63
N VAL A 23 15.04 16.53 1.07
CA VAL A 23 16.11 17.12 0.25
C VAL A 23 17.29 16.17 0.08
N ILE A 24 17.74 15.50 1.14
CA ILE A 24 18.83 14.52 1.08
C ILE A 24 18.45 13.38 0.13
N GLY A 25 17.29 12.76 0.28
CA GLY A 25 16.81 11.69 -0.61
C GLY A 25 16.71 12.11 -2.08
N CYS A 26 16.33 13.36 -2.37
CA CYS A 26 16.32 13.89 -3.74
C CYS A 26 17.71 14.21 -4.31
N LEU A 27 18.72 14.44 -3.45
CA LEU A 27 20.02 14.98 -3.86
C LEU A 27 21.22 14.03 -3.67
N ASN A 28 21.12 12.99 -2.82
CA ASN A 28 22.25 12.11 -2.50
C ASN A 28 22.75 11.38 -3.75
N GLY A 29 21.84 10.94 -4.64
CA GLY A 29 22.18 10.33 -5.93
C GLY A 29 22.93 11.23 -6.93
N PHE A 30 23.08 12.53 -6.63
CA PHE A 30 23.89 13.47 -7.41
C PHE A 30 25.18 13.90 -6.69
N ALA A 31 25.39 13.50 -5.45
CA ALA A 31 26.58 13.82 -4.66
C ALA A 31 27.74 12.84 -4.91
N ASP A 32 28.98 13.26 -4.65
CA ASP A 32 30.15 12.35 -4.73
C ASP A 32 30.38 11.56 -3.42
N SER A 33 29.65 11.92 -2.37
CA SER A 33 29.69 11.36 -1.01
C SER A 33 28.37 11.70 -0.31
N ASP A 34 28.03 11.00 0.76
CA ASP A 34 26.80 11.29 1.52
C ASP A 34 26.73 12.77 1.96
N ILE A 35 25.57 13.37 1.72
CA ILE A 35 25.30 14.78 2.06
C ILE A 35 24.43 14.89 3.30
N SER A 36 24.92 15.69 4.26
CA SER A 36 24.17 16.10 5.44
C SER A 36 24.01 17.62 5.46
N PHE A 37 23.02 18.11 6.19
CA PHE A 37 22.86 19.54 6.44
C PHE A 37 23.84 20.04 7.50
N ASP A 38 24.56 21.12 7.19
CA ASP A 38 25.12 22.00 8.21
C ASP A 38 23.96 22.89 8.70
N GLU A 39 23.53 22.72 9.96
CA GLU A 39 22.34 23.39 10.50
C GLU A 39 22.62 24.75 11.14
N TYR A 40 21.71 25.71 10.94
CA TYR A 40 21.81 27.05 11.51
C TYR A 40 20.46 27.58 12.01
N THR A 41 20.46 28.18 13.20
CA THR A 41 19.36 29.00 13.73
C THR A 41 19.56 30.50 13.47
N SER A 42 20.71 30.88 12.93
CA SER A 42 21.18 32.26 12.83
C SER A 42 21.80 32.52 11.47
N LEU A 43 21.28 33.54 10.77
CA LEU A 43 21.75 33.94 9.46
C LEU A 43 23.23 34.43 9.48
N LYS A 44 23.68 34.99 10.60
CA LYS A 44 25.08 35.42 10.77
C LYS A 44 26.03 34.23 10.71
N ASP A 45 25.66 33.16 11.39
CA ASP A 45 26.50 31.97 11.53
C ASP A 45 26.41 31.11 10.25
N MET A 46 25.24 31.06 9.61
CA MET A 46 25.06 30.51 8.27
C MET A 46 25.96 31.21 7.24
N PHE A 47 26.06 32.55 7.26
CA PHE A 47 27.01 33.27 6.39
C PHE A 47 28.48 32.98 6.73
N GLY A 48 28.80 32.76 8.01
CA GLY A 48 30.13 32.31 8.44
C GLY A 48 30.48 30.92 7.89
N GLY A 49 29.52 29.99 7.87
CA GLY A 49 29.65 28.68 7.24
C GLY A 49 29.74 28.77 5.71
N LEU A 50 28.86 29.56 5.08
CA LEU A 50 28.85 29.78 3.63
C LEU A 50 30.20 30.34 3.14
N SER A 51 30.80 31.29 3.87
CA SER A 51 32.13 31.84 3.55
C SER A 51 33.25 30.79 3.56
N LYS A 52 33.09 29.70 4.32
CA LYS A 52 34.01 28.55 4.29
C LYS A 52 33.67 27.62 3.13
N ALA A 53 32.40 27.23 2.98
CA ALA A 53 31.94 26.32 1.92
C ALA A 53 32.23 26.86 0.51
N LEU A 54 32.15 28.18 0.29
CA LEU A 54 32.51 28.81 -0.99
C LEU A 54 33.99 28.65 -1.38
N LYS A 55 34.87 28.18 -0.48
CA LYS A 55 36.28 27.90 -0.77
C LYS A 55 36.57 26.43 -1.09
N SER A 56 35.68 25.52 -0.66
CA SER A 56 35.83 24.08 -0.85
C SER A 56 34.91 23.55 -1.95
N SER A 57 33.66 24.01 -1.99
CA SER A 57 32.59 23.29 -2.68
C SER A 57 32.02 24.09 -3.86
N ASN A 58 31.79 23.39 -4.97
CA ASN A 58 31.31 23.98 -6.22
C ASN A 58 29.77 24.05 -6.31
N PHE A 59 29.04 23.32 -5.47
CA PHE A 59 27.57 23.36 -5.42
C PHE A 59 27.09 23.47 -3.97
N ILE A 60 26.31 24.51 -3.67
CA ILE A 60 25.81 24.77 -2.32
C ILE A 60 24.31 24.94 -2.38
N VAL A 61 23.57 24.19 -1.55
CA VAL A 61 22.10 24.30 -1.41
C VAL A 61 21.79 24.89 -0.04
N ILE A 62 21.06 26.00 -0.03
CA ILE A 62 20.63 26.70 1.18
C ILE A 62 19.12 26.54 1.29
N ALA A 63 18.68 25.63 2.17
CA ALA A 63 17.28 25.42 2.47
C ALA A 63 16.86 26.32 3.64
N VAL A 64 15.81 27.13 3.44
CA VAL A 64 15.47 28.20 4.39
C VAL A 64 13.99 28.14 4.76
N ASP A 65 13.71 28.20 6.05
CA ASP A 65 12.35 28.22 6.61
C ASP A 65 11.48 29.33 5.99
N SER A 66 10.23 28.95 5.71
CA SER A 66 9.25 29.77 4.98
C SER A 66 9.03 31.16 5.63
N SER A 67 9.10 31.27 6.97
CA SER A 67 8.87 32.53 7.70
C SER A 67 10.01 33.56 7.59
N ILE A 68 11.20 33.13 7.18
CA ILE A 68 12.39 33.98 7.01
C ILE A 68 12.91 34.02 5.57
N TYR A 69 12.44 33.14 4.69
CA TYR A 69 12.90 32.93 3.32
C TYR A 69 13.22 34.22 2.54
N ASN A 70 12.23 35.08 2.30
CA ASN A 70 12.42 36.31 1.53
C ASN A 70 13.40 37.30 2.21
N SER A 71 13.43 37.34 3.54
CA SER A 71 14.37 38.20 4.27
C SER A 71 15.82 37.69 4.15
N THR A 72 16.00 36.37 4.11
CA THR A 72 17.29 35.71 3.89
C THR A 72 17.75 35.87 2.44
N LYS A 73 16.85 35.66 1.47
CA LYS A 73 17.11 35.84 0.02
C LYS A 73 17.68 37.23 -0.29
N LEU A 74 17.02 38.29 0.16
CA LEU A 74 17.47 39.67 -0.07
C LEU A 74 18.82 39.98 0.60
N LYS A 75 19.06 39.44 1.80
CA LYS A 75 20.35 39.59 2.50
C LYS A 75 21.47 38.80 1.82
N LEU A 76 21.19 37.60 1.32
CA LEU A 76 22.12 36.77 0.53
C LEU A 76 22.53 37.48 -0.77
N MET A 77 21.55 38.02 -1.50
CA MET A 77 21.80 38.83 -2.70
C MET A 77 22.68 40.04 -2.40
N THR A 78 22.40 40.74 -1.30
CA THR A 78 23.20 41.90 -0.87
C THR A 78 24.63 41.50 -0.51
N ALA A 79 24.80 40.44 0.30
CA ALA A 79 26.11 39.94 0.74
C ALA A 79 26.98 39.46 -0.43
N LEU A 80 26.38 38.88 -1.46
CA LEU A 80 27.05 38.40 -2.67
C LEU A 80 27.13 39.44 -3.80
N SER A 81 26.66 40.68 -3.57
CA SER A 81 26.60 41.77 -4.56
C SER A 81 25.87 41.37 -5.86
N LEU A 82 24.80 40.59 -5.73
CA LEU A 82 23.95 40.18 -6.85
C LEU A 82 22.91 41.26 -7.15
N LYS A 83 22.79 41.67 -8.42
CA LYS A 83 21.75 42.60 -8.86
C LYS A 83 20.37 41.92 -8.76
N LYS A 84 19.35 42.71 -8.41
CA LYS A 84 17.96 42.27 -8.25
C LYS A 84 17.18 42.51 -9.56
N GLU A 85 16.45 41.52 -10.00
CA GLU A 85 15.38 41.65 -11.01
C GLU A 85 14.04 41.13 -10.46
N GLN A 86 12.94 41.45 -11.13
CA GLN A 86 11.62 40.88 -10.82
C GLN A 86 11.36 39.74 -11.81
N ASN A 87 11.09 38.52 -11.31
CA ASN A 87 10.85 37.38 -12.17
C ASN A 87 9.38 37.29 -12.60
N GLU A 88 9.12 37.41 -13.91
CA GLU A 88 7.77 37.44 -14.48
C GLU A 88 6.97 36.14 -14.23
N ALA A 89 7.61 34.97 -14.26
CA ALA A 89 6.95 33.70 -14.01
C ALA A 89 6.48 33.56 -12.55
N VAL A 90 7.25 34.10 -11.61
CA VAL A 90 6.86 34.22 -10.20
C VAL A 90 5.75 35.28 -10.03
N LEU A 91 5.85 36.45 -10.66
CA LEU A 91 4.77 37.46 -10.64
C LEU A 91 3.44 36.90 -11.17
N LYS A 92 3.46 36.18 -12.30
CA LYS A 92 2.27 35.53 -12.91
C LYS A 92 1.61 34.47 -12.02
N LYS A 93 2.36 33.92 -11.04
CA LYS A 93 1.83 33.03 -10.00
C LYS A 93 1.27 33.82 -8.82
N LEU A 94 2.03 34.79 -8.31
CA LEU A 94 1.64 35.63 -7.18
C LEU A 94 0.42 36.50 -7.47
N SER A 95 0.21 36.93 -8.72
CA SER A 95 -0.94 37.74 -9.13
C SER A 95 -2.28 36.99 -9.07
N LYS A 96 -2.25 35.69 -8.72
CA LYS A 96 -3.44 34.87 -8.44
C LYS A 96 -3.75 34.78 -6.94
N LEU A 97 -2.98 35.46 -6.09
CA LEU A 97 -3.10 35.45 -4.64
C LEU A 97 -3.37 36.87 -4.14
N GLU A 98 -4.14 36.98 -3.06
CA GLU A 98 -4.39 38.26 -2.37
C GLU A 98 -3.20 38.67 -1.50
N LEU A 99 -2.09 39.01 -2.15
CA LEU A 99 -0.86 39.50 -1.53
C LEU A 99 -0.69 41.00 -1.80
N ASP A 100 -0.26 41.76 -0.78
CA ASP A 100 0.11 43.16 -0.96
C ASP A 100 1.29 43.32 -1.94
N GLU A 101 1.36 44.47 -2.63
CA GLU A 101 2.41 44.74 -3.64
C GLU A 101 3.82 44.53 -3.08
N SER A 102 4.06 44.85 -1.80
CA SER A 102 5.37 44.66 -1.17
C SER A 102 5.70 43.19 -0.93
N ALA A 103 4.72 42.36 -0.61
CA ALA A 103 4.85 40.91 -0.51
C ALA A 103 5.06 40.27 -1.89
N GLN A 104 4.36 40.75 -2.92
CA GLN A 104 4.57 40.31 -4.31
C GLN A 104 5.99 40.66 -4.79
N GLU A 105 6.43 41.91 -4.63
CA GLU A 105 7.77 42.36 -4.99
C GLU A 105 8.89 41.59 -4.26
N LYS A 106 8.69 41.20 -2.99
CA LYS A 106 9.68 40.44 -2.22
C LYS A 106 9.78 38.99 -2.68
N ASN A 107 8.66 38.35 -3.02
CA ASN A 107 8.65 36.99 -3.54
C ASN A 107 9.22 36.92 -4.97
N ALA A 108 8.83 37.85 -5.86
CA ALA A 108 9.32 37.92 -7.23
C ALA A 108 10.75 38.44 -7.39
N ALA A 109 11.29 39.16 -6.39
CA ALA A 109 12.68 39.61 -6.39
C ALA A 109 13.64 38.42 -6.43
N MET A 110 14.36 38.27 -7.54
CA MET A 110 15.36 37.22 -7.76
C MET A 110 16.71 37.82 -8.18
N PRO A 111 17.82 37.08 -8.07
CA PRO A 111 19.10 37.50 -8.61
C PRO A 111 19.07 37.53 -10.14
N GLU A 112 19.64 38.58 -10.74
CA GLU A 112 19.70 38.75 -12.20
C GLU A 112 20.39 37.56 -12.89
N GLY A 113 19.67 36.93 -13.83
CA GLY A 113 20.16 35.77 -14.57
C GLY A 113 20.17 34.46 -13.76
N ALA A 114 19.49 34.41 -12.61
CA ALA A 114 19.26 33.16 -11.88
C ALA A 114 18.32 32.23 -12.66
N THR A 115 18.55 30.92 -12.57
CA THR A 115 17.54 29.94 -12.98
C THR A 115 16.53 29.77 -11.85
N VAL A 116 15.27 30.15 -12.07
CA VAL A 116 14.25 30.20 -11.02
C VAL A 116 13.41 28.92 -10.99
N PHE A 117 13.21 28.39 -9.78
CA PHE A 117 12.42 27.20 -9.48
C PHE A 117 11.07 27.66 -8.92
N VAL A 118 10.15 27.99 -9.83
CA VAL A 118 8.83 28.54 -9.47
C VAL A 118 8.04 27.50 -8.66
N SER A 119 7.66 27.86 -7.43
CA SER A 119 6.82 27.02 -6.57
C SER A 119 5.38 26.92 -7.11
N VAL A 120 4.57 26.03 -6.54
CA VAL A 120 3.17 25.83 -6.93
C VAL A 120 2.35 27.12 -7.02
N ASP A 121 2.59 28.05 -6.08
CA ASP A 121 1.87 29.31 -5.86
C ASP A 121 2.74 30.57 -6.10
N GLY A 122 4.03 30.40 -6.40
CA GLY A 122 5.00 31.47 -6.56
C GLY A 122 5.64 31.97 -5.25
N ILE A 123 5.00 31.74 -4.09
CA ILE A 123 5.55 32.12 -2.78
C ILE A 123 6.82 31.30 -2.51
N ASN A 124 7.84 31.97 -1.99
CA ASN A 124 9.11 31.36 -1.60
C ASN A 124 9.75 30.46 -2.67
N SER A 125 9.55 30.79 -3.96
CA SER A 125 10.15 30.09 -5.10
C SER A 125 11.66 29.95 -4.95
N GLY A 126 12.20 28.78 -5.32
CA GLY A 126 13.63 28.50 -5.30
C GLY A 126 14.37 29.19 -6.44
N PHE A 127 15.70 29.21 -6.39
CA PHE A 127 16.54 29.65 -7.51
C PHE A 127 17.96 29.08 -7.44
N ALA A 128 18.65 29.07 -8.58
CA ALA A 128 20.06 28.76 -8.70
C ALA A 128 20.82 29.90 -9.40
N VAL A 129 21.92 30.37 -8.79
CA VAL A 129 22.87 31.31 -9.39
C VAL A 129 24.19 30.59 -9.63
N LYS A 130 24.72 30.70 -10.85
CA LYS A 130 25.99 30.09 -11.25
C LYS A 130 26.99 31.15 -11.71
N LYS A 131 28.21 31.09 -11.19
CA LYS A 131 29.32 31.97 -11.57
C LYS A 131 30.61 31.15 -11.72
N GLY A 132 31.02 30.90 -12.97
CA GLY A 132 32.10 29.96 -13.26
C GLY A 132 31.69 28.53 -12.93
N SER A 133 32.50 27.81 -12.16
CA SER A 133 32.18 26.46 -11.65
C SER A 133 31.24 26.47 -10.44
N GLN A 134 31.14 27.60 -9.72
CA GLN A 134 30.42 27.67 -8.45
C GLN A 134 28.93 27.99 -8.65
N THR A 135 28.08 27.18 -8.02
CA THR A 135 26.62 27.30 -8.06
C THR A 135 26.09 27.40 -6.63
N ILE A 136 25.25 28.40 -6.37
CA ILE A 136 24.49 28.53 -5.12
C ILE A 136 23.01 28.39 -5.46
N VAL A 137 22.37 27.46 -4.78
CA VAL A 137 20.94 27.18 -4.83
C VAL A 137 20.30 27.63 -3.53
N MET A 138 19.11 28.23 -3.61
CA MET A 138 18.25 28.49 -2.45
C MET A 138 16.88 27.86 -2.69
N ILE A 139 16.35 27.13 -1.69
CA ILE A 139 15.07 26.43 -1.73
C ILE A 139 14.28 26.63 -0.43
N PRO A 140 12.93 26.61 -0.46
CA PRO A 140 12.14 26.77 0.75
C PRO A 140 12.09 25.47 1.55
N PHE A 141 12.33 25.56 2.86
CA PHE A 141 11.84 24.56 3.81
C PHE A 141 10.39 24.91 4.14
N ASP A 142 9.51 24.33 3.32
CA ASP A 142 8.08 24.51 3.32
C ASP A 142 7.44 23.24 2.71
N ASP A 143 6.73 22.44 3.50
CA ASP A 143 6.32 21.09 3.09
C ASP A 143 5.32 21.10 1.91
N GLN A 144 4.61 22.23 1.67
CA GLN A 144 3.71 22.42 0.52
C GLN A 144 4.45 22.76 -0.77
N ARG A 145 5.57 23.51 -0.68
CA ARG A 145 6.27 24.09 -1.82
C ARG A 145 7.54 23.34 -2.20
N LEU A 146 8.22 22.74 -1.22
CA LEU A 146 9.52 22.06 -1.36
C LEU A 146 9.50 20.98 -2.46
N ASP A 147 8.50 20.11 -2.46
CA ASP A 147 8.34 19.04 -3.47
C ASP A 147 8.32 19.58 -4.90
N SER A 148 7.63 20.71 -5.14
CA SER A 148 7.59 21.34 -6.47
C SER A 148 8.94 21.96 -6.86
N VAL A 149 9.61 22.63 -5.91
CA VAL A 149 10.92 23.25 -6.11
C VAL A 149 12.00 22.20 -6.34
N LEU A 150 11.93 21.04 -5.69
CA LEU A 150 12.82 19.90 -5.91
C LEU A 150 12.53 19.20 -7.24
N LYS A 151 11.34 18.61 -7.40
CA LYS A 151 11.01 17.70 -8.50
C LYS A 151 10.89 18.40 -9.86
N ARG A 152 10.44 19.67 -9.89
CA ARG A 152 10.26 20.44 -11.14
C ARG A 152 11.36 21.50 -11.37
N GLY A 153 12.12 21.84 -10.33
CA GLY A 153 13.19 22.84 -10.39
C GLY A 153 14.59 22.23 -10.24
N LEU A 154 15.00 21.95 -9.00
CA LEU A 154 16.37 21.62 -8.65
C LEU A 154 16.87 20.29 -9.24
N VAL A 155 16.07 19.23 -9.18
CA VAL A 155 16.46 17.91 -9.73
C VAL A 155 16.63 18.00 -11.26
N PRO A 156 15.65 18.51 -12.05
CA PRO A 156 15.85 18.76 -13.48
C PRO A 156 17.03 19.70 -13.78
N TYR A 157 17.24 20.74 -12.96
CA TYR A 157 18.36 21.66 -13.13
C TYR A 157 19.72 20.97 -12.99
N ILE A 158 19.88 20.06 -12.01
CA ILE A 158 21.11 19.27 -11.83
C ILE A 158 21.28 18.28 -12.99
N THR A 159 20.25 17.49 -13.30
CA THR A 159 20.27 16.50 -14.40
C THR A 159 20.62 17.12 -15.75
N ASN A 160 20.13 18.34 -16.03
CA ASN A 160 20.37 19.04 -17.29
C ASN A 160 21.63 19.95 -17.26
N GLY A 161 22.55 19.75 -16.33
CA GLY A 161 23.85 20.45 -16.30
C GLY A 161 23.80 21.94 -15.93
N GLY A 162 22.73 22.35 -15.24
CA GLY A 162 22.50 23.73 -14.81
C GLY A 162 21.65 24.56 -15.77
N ARG A 163 20.68 23.93 -16.45
CA ARG A 163 19.67 24.59 -17.30
C ARG A 163 18.28 24.03 -17.02
N LEU A 164 17.27 24.88 -17.02
CA LEU A 164 15.88 24.46 -17.24
C LEU A 164 15.54 24.74 -18.70
N ASN A 165 14.90 23.80 -19.38
CA ASN A 165 14.47 23.97 -20.77
C ASN A 165 13.34 25.02 -20.82
N SER A 166 13.52 26.06 -21.62
CA SER A 166 12.49 27.07 -21.83
C SER A 166 11.37 26.52 -22.73
N ALA A 167 10.22 26.28 -22.11
CA ALA A 167 8.87 26.17 -22.67
C ALA A 167 8.67 25.52 -24.06
N SER A 168 7.90 24.43 -24.08
CA SER A 168 6.82 24.25 -25.06
C SER A 168 5.49 24.53 -24.34
N GLU A 169 4.84 25.64 -24.68
CA GLU A 169 3.51 26.00 -24.15
C GLU A 169 2.42 25.09 -24.73
N PRO A 170 1.44 24.64 -23.92
CA PRO A 170 0.11 24.28 -24.41
C PRO A 170 -0.73 25.54 -24.63
N GLU A 171 -1.59 25.52 -25.65
CA GLU A 171 -2.50 26.61 -26.02
C GLU A 171 -3.47 27.03 -24.89
N ALA A 172 -3.94 28.27 -24.97
CA ALA A 172 -4.83 28.88 -23.98
C ALA A 172 -6.30 28.90 -24.43
N ALA A 173 -7.22 28.45 -23.57
CA ALA A 173 -8.62 28.89 -23.45
C ALA A 173 -9.33 28.10 -22.33
N PRO A 174 -10.49 28.55 -21.82
CA PRO A 174 -10.96 29.92 -21.64
C PRO A 174 -11.21 30.28 -20.15
N THR A 175 -11.51 31.54 -19.89
CA THR A 175 -11.96 32.06 -18.59
C THR A 175 -13.43 31.73 -18.31
N HIS A 176 -13.76 31.38 -17.06
CA HIS A 176 -14.97 31.91 -16.40
C HIS A 176 -14.74 32.04 -14.88
N GLU A 177 -15.54 32.89 -14.26
CA GLU A 177 -15.29 33.57 -12.99
C GLU A 177 -16.26 33.11 -11.88
N GLU A 178 -15.85 33.26 -10.62
CA GLU A 178 -16.71 33.39 -9.41
C GLU A 178 -17.68 32.22 -9.08
N LYS A 179 -18.11 31.96 -7.84
CA LYS A 179 -17.79 32.41 -6.47
C LYS A 179 -18.41 31.34 -5.55
N GLU A 180 -17.82 31.06 -4.40
CA GLU A 180 -18.57 31.17 -3.12
C GLU A 180 -17.64 31.13 -1.91
N GLU A 181 -18.09 31.78 -0.85
CA GLU A 181 -17.33 32.21 0.32
C GLU A 181 -18.08 31.72 1.54
N ILE A 182 -17.49 30.82 2.35
CA ILE A 182 -18.04 30.46 3.67
C ILE A 182 -16.94 30.55 4.72
N THR A 183 -17.29 31.26 5.79
CA THR A 183 -16.41 31.78 6.83
C THR A 183 -16.17 30.82 7.98
N SER A 184 -14.92 30.78 8.45
CA SER A 184 -14.42 30.70 9.84
C SER A 184 -15.26 30.05 10.97
N GLU A 185 -14.51 29.28 11.79
CA GLU A 185 -14.72 29.02 13.23
C GLU A 185 -15.87 28.08 13.67
N THR A 186 -15.51 26.88 14.14
CA THR A 186 -15.71 26.50 15.55
C THR A 186 -14.63 25.49 15.98
N THR A 187 -14.21 25.53 17.24
CA THR A 187 -13.24 24.64 17.90
C THR A 187 -13.81 23.27 18.31
N SER A 188 -12.93 22.36 18.76
CA SER A 188 -13.19 21.02 19.36
C SER A 188 -13.68 19.95 18.35
N GLU A 189 -13.25 18.68 18.40
CA GLU A 189 -12.64 17.89 19.50
C GLU A 189 -11.39 17.09 19.04
N ILE A 190 -10.64 16.50 19.98
CA ILE A 190 -9.53 15.57 19.72
C ILE A 190 -10.11 14.16 19.54
N SER A 191 -9.80 13.47 18.44
CA SER A 191 -10.15 12.07 18.21
C SER A 191 -8.90 11.18 18.13
N GLU A 192 -8.94 10.03 18.82
CA GLU A 192 -7.85 9.06 18.91
C GLU A 192 -7.63 8.32 17.58
N GLN A 193 -6.57 8.63 16.81
CA GLN A 193 -6.05 7.75 15.74
C GLN A 193 -4.72 8.26 15.14
N GLU A 194 -3.58 7.88 15.74
CA GLU A 194 -2.24 7.81 15.09
C GLU A 194 -1.23 7.16 16.08
N MET A 195 -1.54 5.96 16.55
CA MET A 195 -0.81 5.35 17.67
C MET A 195 0.53 4.74 17.23
N ASP A 196 1.63 5.28 17.77
CA ASP A 196 2.99 4.73 17.66
C ASP A 196 3.00 3.25 18.08
N ILE A 197 3.53 2.37 17.21
CA ILE A 197 3.55 0.92 17.42
C ILE A 197 4.39 0.51 18.64
N ALA A 198 5.46 1.23 18.96
CA ALA A 198 6.29 0.95 20.13
C ALA A 198 5.56 1.39 21.42
N ALA A 199 4.91 2.55 21.40
CA ALA A 199 4.06 3.01 22.50
C ALA A 199 2.87 2.07 22.75
N HIS A 200 2.18 1.63 21.68
CA HIS A 200 1.09 0.68 21.75
C HIS A 200 1.52 -0.67 22.36
N THR A 201 2.62 -1.22 21.85
CA THR A 201 3.20 -2.48 22.34
C THR A 201 3.59 -2.35 23.81
N LEU A 202 4.23 -1.25 24.21
CA LEU A 202 4.61 -1.02 25.60
C LEU A 202 3.39 -0.92 26.52
N ASN A 203 2.28 -0.31 26.08
CA ASN A 203 1.04 -0.27 26.86
C ASN A 203 0.42 -1.66 27.06
N ILE A 204 0.36 -2.49 26.02
CA ILE A 204 -0.09 -3.90 26.13
C ILE A 204 0.76 -4.67 27.16
N LEU A 205 2.07 -4.48 27.12
CA LEU A 205 3.01 -5.14 28.05
C LEU A 205 2.83 -4.64 29.50
N LYS A 206 2.56 -3.35 29.69
CA LYS A 206 2.22 -2.74 31.00
C LYS A 206 0.92 -3.29 31.56
N GLU A 207 -0.14 -3.35 30.76
CA GLU A 207 -1.46 -3.87 31.18
C GLU A 207 -1.41 -5.37 31.54
N SER A 208 -0.52 -6.13 30.89
CA SER A 208 -0.42 -7.58 31.04
C SER A 208 0.70 -8.05 32.00
N ASP A 209 1.54 -7.13 32.53
CA ASP A 209 2.80 -7.42 33.25
C ASP A 209 3.73 -8.42 32.50
N ILE A 210 3.82 -8.25 31.17
CA ILE A 210 4.62 -9.12 30.29
C ILE A 210 5.97 -8.47 30.05
N LYS A 211 7.04 -9.13 30.51
CA LYS A 211 8.43 -8.69 30.26
C LYS A 211 9.02 -9.40 29.06
N VAL A 212 9.78 -8.66 28.25
CA VAL A 212 10.37 -9.12 26.99
C VAL A 212 11.89 -9.04 27.07
N ALA A 213 12.56 -10.12 26.70
CA ALA A 213 14.02 -10.14 26.57
C ALA A 213 14.44 -10.20 25.10
N VAL A 214 15.12 -9.16 24.63
CA VAL A 214 15.60 -9.06 23.25
C VAL A 214 17.06 -9.55 23.17
N ASN A 215 17.40 -10.30 22.13
CA ASN A 215 18.80 -10.63 21.81
C ASN A 215 19.53 -9.36 21.33
N GLY A 216 20.49 -8.86 22.10
CA GLY A 216 21.14 -7.56 21.87
C GLY A 216 22.28 -7.61 20.85
N ASN A 217 21.97 -7.98 19.61
CA ASN A 217 22.86 -7.75 18.47
C ASN A 217 22.68 -6.33 17.87
N THR A 218 23.52 -5.97 16.91
CA THR A 218 23.53 -4.64 16.28
C THR A 218 22.15 -4.22 15.77
N ASN A 219 21.46 -5.10 15.03
CA ASN A 219 20.16 -4.79 14.43
C ASN A 219 19.08 -4.58 15.50
N ALA A 220 19.06 -5.39 16.56
CA ALA A 220 18.16 -5.20 17.68
C ALA A 220 18.39 -3.88 18.45
N THR A 221 19.60 -3.31 18.45
CA THR A 221 19.81 -2.02 19.14
C THR A 221 19.01 -0.86 18.53
N VAL A 222 18.65 -0.94 17.24
CA VAL A 222 17.80 0.06 16.56
C VAL A 222 16.40 0.14 17.19
N MET A 223 15.91 -0.94 17.82
CA MET A 223 14.64 -0.90 18.57
C MET A 223 14.64 0.14 19.71
N ARG A 224 15.80 0.57 20.21
CA ARG A 224 15.89 1.62 21.23
C ARG A 224 15.61 3.02 20.67
N GLU A 225 15.74 3.23 19.35
CA GLU A 225 15.40 4.49 18.70
C GLU A 225 13.88 4.72 18.69
N PHE A 226 13.10 3.65 18.56
CA PHE A 226 11.64 3.65 18.71
C PHE A 226 11.16 3.86 20.15
N ALA A 227 12.05 3.72 21.13
CA ALA A 227 11.73 3.92 22.55
C ALA A 227 12.01 5.35 23.04
N VAL A 228 12.50 6.24 22.17
CA VAL A 228 12.87 7.62 22.56
C VAL A 228 11.61 8.40 22.94
N GLY A 229 11.47 8.67 24.24
CA GLY A 229 10.28 9.35 24.81
C GLY A 229 9.24 8.40 25.41
N LEU A 230 9.48 7.08 25.40
CA LEU A 230 8.61 6.10 26.05
C LEU A 230 9.10 5.79 27.48
N ASP A 231 8.46 6.42 28.46
CA ASP A 231 8.72 6.15 29.87
C ASP A 231 8.45 4.66 30.22
N ASP A 232 9.29 4.13 31.12
CA ASP A 232 9.33 2.73 31.56
C ASP A 232 9.71 1.67 30.50
N PHE A 233 10.18 2.05 29.30
CA PHE A 233 10.58 1.06 28.28
C PHE A 233 11.59 0.02 28.78
N ASP A 234 12.67 0.46 29.47
CA ASP A 234 13.69 -0.43 30.04
C ASP A 234 13.19 -1.26 31.27
N GLU A 235 11.96 -1.04 31.77
CA GLU A 235 11.34 -1.92 32.79
C GLU A 235 10.70 -3.17 32.17
N TYR A 236 10.22 -3.06 30.92
CA TYR A 236 9.54 -4.13 30.20
C TYR A 236 10.43 -4.78 29.13
N PHE A 237 11.42 -4.06 28.59
CA PHE A 237 12.38 -4.57 27.60
C PHE A 237 13.79 -4.72 28.18
N THR A 238 14.32 -5.94 28.21
CA THR A 238 15.70 -6.23 28.61
C THR A 238 16.52 -6.71 27.42
N PHE A 239 17.62 -6.02 27.11
CA PHE A 239 18.53 -6.43 26.03
C PHE A 239 19.64 -7.34 26.60
N THR A 240 19.70 -8.57 26.10
CA THR A 240 20.65 -9.61 26.53
C THR A 240 21.94 -9.58 25.71
N PRO A 241 23.10 -10.00 26.25
CA PRO A 241 24.33 -10.11 25.48
C PRO A 241 24.16 -11.05 24.27
N HIS A 242 24.59 -10.60 23.09
CA HIS A 242 24.64 -11.46 21.91
C HIS A 242 25.70 -12.56 22.06
N ILE A 243 25.42 -13.75 21.52
CA ILE A 243 26.33 -14.90 21.54
C ILE A 243 26.58 -15.33 20.09
N GLU A 244 27.71 -14.89 19.54
CA GLU A 244 28.13 -15.20 18.16
C GLU A 244 28.60 -16.66 18.02
N ASP A 245 27.69 -17.59 17.68
CA ASP A 245 28.01 -18.73 16.81
C ASP A 245 26.73 -19.32 16.18
N ARG A 246 26.49 -19.04 14.90
CA ARG A 246 25.40 -19.67 14.13
C ARG A 246 25.72 -21.13 13.74
N GLY A 247 26.99 -21.53 13.71
CA GLY A 247 27.40 -22.85 13.21
C GLY A 247 26.77 -23.22 11.86
N ASP A 248 26.36 -24.49 11.72
CA ASP A 248 25.71 -25.03 10.51
C ASP A 248 24.16 -24.88 10.54
N TYR A 249 23.58 -24.14 11.49
CA TYR A 249 22.13 -24.04 11.65
C TYR A 249 21.47 -23.22 10.51
N ASN A 250 20.24 -23.59 10.13
CA ASN A 250 19.46 -22.76 9.21
C ASN A 250 19.08 -21.43 9.90
N VAL A 251 18.81 -20.37 9.12
CA VAL A 251 18.61 -19.03 9.67
C VAL A 251 17.38 -18.97 10.59
N THR A 252 16.30 -19.64 10.24
CA THR A 252 15.04 -19.59 11.00
C THR A 252 15.17 -20.25 12.38
N ASP A 253 15.79 -21.43 12.44
CA ASP A 253 16.06 -22.14 13.70
C ASP A 253 17.03 -21.36 14.59
N TYR A 254 18.03 -20.72 13.98
CA TYR A 254 18.99 -19.87 14.67
C TYR A 254 18.31 -18.64 15.30
N THR A 255 17.52 -17.87 14.54
CA THR A 255 16.79 -16.69 15.06
C THR A 255 15.81 -17.09 16.18
N ALA A 256 15.10 -18.21 16.02
CA ALA A 256 14.24 -18.78 17.05
C ALA A 256 15.02 -19.20 18.31
N GLN A 257 16.20 -19.82 18.15
CA GLN A 257 17.06 -20.19 19.27
C GLN A 257 17.61 -18.96 20.01
N MET A 258 17.96 -17.89 19.29
CA MET A 258 18.42 -16.64 19.89
C MET A 258 17.31 -15.94 20.69
N ALA A 259 16.07 -15.91 20.16
CA ALA A 259 14.90 -15.40 20.91
C ALA A 259 14.64 -16.22 22.19
N ARG A 260 14.64 -17.56 22.11
CA ARG A 260 14.50 -18.44 23.30
C ARG A 260 15.63 -18.25 24.31
N SER A 261 16.86 -18.02 23.84
CA SER A 261 18.03 -17.81 24.70
C SER A 261 17.94 -16.48 25.45
N ALA A 262 17.51 -15.40 24.79
CA ALA A 262 17.25 -14.12 25.43
C ALA A 262 16.18 -14.25 26.53
N LYS A 263 15.05 -14.91 26.23
CA LYS A 263 13.99 -15.23 27.21
C LYS A 263 14.55 -15.90 28.46
N ALA A 264 15.34 -16.97 28.27
CA ALA A 264 15.89 -17.77 29.36
C ALA A 264 16.93 -17.01 30.20
N LEU A 265 17.80 -16.22 29.56
CA LEU A 265 18.85 -15.45 30.25
C LEU A 265 18.28 -14.39 31.20
N SER A 266 17.22 -13.69 30.80
CA SER A 266 16.57 -12.67 31.63
C SER A 266 15.39 -13.19 32.47
N SER A 267 15.05 -14.49 32.38
CA SER A 267 13.83 -15.07 32.96
C SER A 267 12.54 -14.32 32.56
N ALA A 268 12.47 -13.85 31.31
CA ALA A 268 11.38 -13.03 30.78
C ALA A 268 10.17 -13.87 30.31
N THR A 269 9.00 -13.22 30.21
CA THR A 269 7.76 -13.83 29.73
C THR A 269 7.81 -14.12 28.23
N LEU A 270 8.43 -13.23 27.45
CA LEU A 270 8.71 -13.39 26.02
C LEU A 270 10.20 -13.19 25.72
N GLY A 271 10.68 -13.84 24.65
CA GLY A 271 11.98 -13.55 24.05
C GLY A 271 11.82 -12.99 22.64
N ALA A 272 12.73 -12.14 22.18
CA ALA A 272 12.73 -11.59 20.83
C ALA A 272 14.13 -11.59 20.19
N CYS A 273 14.20 -11.67 18.86
CA CYS A 273 15.45 -11.57 18.10
C CYS A 273 15.17 -11.00 16.70
N ILE A 274 16.04 -10.07 16.27
CA ILE A 274 16.21 -9.66 14.87
C ILE A 274 17.54 -10.28 14.42
N SER A 275 17.59 -10.96 13.28
CA SER A 275 18.84 -11.55 12.78
C SER A 275 19.69 -10.54 12.02
N ASP A 276 20.87 -10.97 11.57
CA ASP A 276 21.59 -10.29 10.50
C ASP A 276 20.81 -10.39 9.18
N ILE A 277 21.22 -9.60 8.18
CA ILE A 277 20.73 -9.72 6.80
C ILE A 277 21.48 -10.86 6.12
N PHE A 278 20.77 -11.71 5.40
CA PHE A 278 21.29 -12.85 4.65
C PHE A 278 20.86 -12.77 3.19
N THR A 279 21.76 -13.08 2.27
CA THR A 279 21.41 -13.20 0.85
C THR A 279 21.03 -14.65 0.51
N THR A 280 19.98 -14.86 -0.27
CA THR A 280 19.59 -16.16 -0.84
C THR A 280 20.50 -16.56 -2.01
N ASN A 281 20.41 -17.82 -2.46
CA ASN A 281 21.24 -18.33 -3.57
C ASN A 281 20.96 -17.65 -4.92
N ASP A 282 19.78 -17.03 -5.07
CA ASP A 282 19.31 -16.24 -6.21
C ASP A 282 19.57 -14.73 -6.06
N GLY A 283 20.20 -14.29 -4.97
CA GLY A 283 20.71 -12.92 -4.80
C GLY A 283 19.79 -11.95 -4.04
N CYS A 284 18.69 -12.42 -3.45
CA CYS A 284 17.77 -11.59 -2.68
C CYS A 284 18.21 -11.52 -1.21
N ASP A 285 18.36 -10.31 -0.68
CA ASP A 285 18.63 -10.10 0.75
C ASP A 285 17.35 -10.27 1.58
N TYR A 286 17.47 -10.84 2.79
CA TYR A 286 16.38 -10.97 3.75
C TYR A 286 16.89 -10.96 5.19
N ILE A 287 16.03 -10.49 6.10
CA ILE A 287 16.24 -10.51 7.55
C ILE A 287 15.17 -11.41 8.19
N CYS A 288 15.53 -12.13 9.26
CA CYS A 288 14.59 -12.95 10.02
C CYS A 288 14.32 -12.29 11.37
N ILE A 289 13.05 -12.26 11.77
CA ILE A 289 12.64 -11.80 13.09
C ILE A 289 11.94 -12.93 13.84
N SER A 290 12.04 -12.97 15.16
CA SER A 290 11.38 -14.00 15.97
C SER A 290 10.93 -13.52 17.33
N VAL A 291 9.77 -14.05 17.78
CA VAL A 291 9.28 -13.93 19.15
C VAL A 291 9.04 -15.34 19.74
N ALA A 292 9.55 -15.58 20.94
CA ALA A 292 9.58 -16.87 21.63
C ALA A 292 8.74 -16.86 22.92
N THR A 293 7.95 -17.91 23.08
CA THR A 293 7.16 -18.24 24.28
C THR A 293 7.80 -19.41 25.03
N ASP A 294 7.14 -19.95 26.06
CA ASP A 294 7.56 -21.19 26.74
C ASP A 294 7.32 -22.47 25.91
N LYS A 295 6.57 -22.42 24.80
CA LYS A 295 6.18 -23.60 24.01
C LYS A 295 6.81 -23.63 22.62
N SER A 296 6.95 -22.47 22.01
CA SER A 296 7.34 -22.31 20.60
C SER A 296 8.05 -20.97 20.39
N ALA A 297 8.74 -20.85 19.25
CA ALA A 297 9.21 -19.58 18.76
C ALA A 297 8.71 -19.38 17.33
N LEU A 298 8.06 -18.24 17.09
CA LEU A 298 7.52 -17.88 15.79
C LEU A 298 8.56 -17.05 15.04
N VAL A 299 8.74 -17.29 13.75
CA VAL A 299 9.73 -16.59 12.91
C VAL A 299 9.07 -16.01 11.66
N ARG A 300 9.28 -14.72 11.38
CA ARG A 300 8.95 -14.10 10.07
C ARG A 300 10.25 -13.85 9.28
N LYS A 301 10.16 -13.88 7.95
CA LYS A 301 11.21 -13.42 7.04
C LYS A 301 10.74 -12.12 6.40
N LEU A 302 11.62 -11.13 6.29
CA LEU A 302 11.35 -9.88 5.59
C LEU A 302 12.40 -9.76 4.49
N TYR A 303 11.97 -9.63 3.24
CA TYR A 303 12.84 -9.54 2.07
C TYR A 303 13.06 -8.08 1.68
N LYS A 304 14.27 -7.76 1.24
CA LYS A 304 14.67 -6.43 0.78
C LYS A 304 14.01 -6.08 -0.55
N GLU A 305 13.44 -4.89 -0.68
CA GLU A 305 12.86 -4.39 -1.93
C GLU A 305 13.92 -3.73 -2.85
N ASP A 306 13.62 -3.61 -4.15
CA ASP A 306 14.55 -3.06 -5.15
C ASP A 306 14.87 -1.58 -4.85
N GLY A 307 16.13 -1.29 -4.51
CA GLY A 307 16.59 0.05 -4.14
C GLY A 307 16.44 0.39 -2.66
N GLU A 308 15.94 -0.54 -1.84
CA GLU A 308 15.98 -0.44 -0.38
C GLU A 308 17.41 -0.59 0.16
N ASP A 309 17.75 0.16 1.20
CA ASP A 309 19.02 -0.01 1.94
C ASP A 309 18.84 -0.87 3.20
N ASP A 310 19.96 -1.39 3.71
CA ASP A 310 19.95 -2.28 4.89
C ASP A 310 19.34 -1.61 6.13
N ALA A 311 19.48 -0.28 6.27
CA ALA A 311 18.98 0.45 7.42
C ALA A 311 17.45 0.57 7.39
N HIS A 312 16.85 0.73 6.20
CA HIS A 312 15.40 0.70 6.03
C HIS A 312 14.82 -0.69 6.35
N LEU A 313 15.45 -1.76 5.84
CA LEU A 313 15.02 -3.13 6.11
C LEU A 313 15.13 -3.49 7.61
N ILE A 314 16.20 -3.05 8.28
CA ILE A 314 16.35 -3.19 9.75
C ILE A 314 15.30 -2.38 10.51
N ARG A 315 14.94 -1.19 10.03
CA ARG A 315 13.89 -0.37 10.64
C ARG A 315 12.52 -1.04 10.54
N ILE A 316 12.15 -1.56 9.37
CA ILE A 316 10.92 -2.36 9.18
C ILE A 316 10.95 -3.60 10.07
N ALA A 317 12.10 -4.28 10.20
CA ALA A 317 12.25 -5.43 11.10
C ALA A 317 12.03 -5.08 12.58
N CYS A 318 12.36 -3.85 13.01
CA CYS A 318 12.06 -3.37 14.37
C CYS A 318 10.55 -3.16 14.56
N GLU A 319 9.89 -2.49 13.61
CA GLU A 319 8.43 -2.24 13.63
C GLU A 319 7.64 -3.56 13.66
N GLU A 320 8.00 -4.51 12.80
CA GLU A 320 7.42 -5.85 12.75
C GLU A 320 7.70 -6.68 14.02
N VAL A 321 8.85 -6.52 14.67
CA VAL A 321 9.10 -7.16 15.98
C VAL A 321 8.22 -6.57 17.07
N PHE A 322 8.02 -5.25 17.12
CA PHE A 322 7.10 -4.64 18.08
C PHE A 322 5.67 -5.16 17.87
N ALA A 323 5.17 -5.15 16.64
CA ALA A 323 3.87 -5.72 16.30
C ALA A 323 3.76 -7.19 16.72
N LEU A 324 4.74 -8.03 16.39
CA LEU A 324 4.76 -9.46 16.73
C LEU A 324 4.85 -9.72 18.25
N ILE A 325 5.51 -8.84 19.01
CA ILE A 325 5.52 -8.86 20.49
C ILE A 325 4.13 -8.53 21.01
N GLY A 326 3.48 -7.47 20.50
CA GLY A 326 2.12 -7.08 20.87
C GLY A 326 1.12 -8.21 20.63
N GLU A 327 1.13 -8.80 19.42
CA GLU A 327 0.31 -9.97 19.08
C GLU A 327 0.50 -11.12 20.08
N LYS A 328 1.75 -11.45 20.44
CA LYS A 328 2.05 -12.55 21.38
C LYS A 328 1.77 -12.21 22.84
N ALA A 329 1.82 -10.94 23.23
CA ALA A 329 1.41 -10.48 24.55
C ALA A 329 -0.11 -10.56 24.73
N MET A 330 -0.88 -10.21 23.70
CA MET A 330 -2.36 -10.33 23.69
C MET A 330 -2.88 -11.77 23.56
N GLY A 331 -2.00 -12.75 23.29
CA GLY A 331 -2.41 -14.14 23.03
C GLY A 331 -2.97 -14.38 21.64
N ASN A 332 -2.84 -13.43 20.71
CA ASN A 332 -3.38 -13.52 19.36
C ASN A 332 -2.71 -14.63 18.52
N ASN A 333 -3.47 -15.17 17.56
CA ASN A 333 -2.90 -15.98 16.48
C ASN A 333 -2.02 -15.10 15.59
N SER A 334 -0.73 -15.37 15.61
CA SER A 334 0.31 -14.65 14.85
C SER A 334 0.80 -15.48 13.67
N VAL A 335 0.88 -14.88 12.48
CA VAL A 335 1.36 -15.57 11.29
C VAL A 335 2.89 -15.59 11.23
N GLY A 336 3.47 -16.74 10.90
CA GLY A 336 4.91 -16.97 10.76
C GLY A 336 5.26 -18.46 10.78
N ILE A 337 6.55 -18.79 10.67
CA ILE A 337 7.08 -20.16 10.81
C ILE A 337 7.14 -20.48 12.30
N GLU A 338 6.22 -21.31 12.80
CA GLU A 338 6.24 -21.73 14.20
C GLU A 338 7.18 -22.91 14.42
N ILE A 339 8.21 -22.70 15.23
CA ILE A 339 9.21 -23.69 15.57
C ILE A 339 8.93 -24.18 16.99
N ALA A 340 8.46 -25.43 17.09
CA ALA A 340 8.22 -26.11 18.36
C ALA A 340 9.53 -26.28 19.16
N GLN A 341 9.42 -26.44 20.48
CA GLN A 341 10.55 -26.80 21.33
C GLN A 341 10.71 -28.32 21.38
N ASP A 342 11.56 -28.88 20.52
CA ASP A 342 11.93 -30.31 20.58
C ASP A 342 12.70 -30.64 21.87
N GLU A 343 12.42 -31.81 22.45
CA GLU A 343 13.29 -32.41 23.46
C GLU A 343 14.70 -32.64 22.89
N ALA A 344 15.73 -32.44 23.71
CA ALA A 344 17.13 -32.42 23.28
C ALA A 344 17.50 -33.60 22.36
N PRO A 345 18.06 -33.35 21.16
CA PRO A 345 18.21 -34.38 20.14
C PRO A 345 19.16 -35.49 20.58
N LYS A 346 18.66 -36.72 20.59
CA LYS A 346 19.47 -37.92 20.81
C LYS A 346 20.48 -38.07 19.69
N ALA A 347 21.75 -37.83 20.01
CA ALA A 347 22.83 -37.87 19.04
C ALA A 347 23.04 -39.29 18.47
N ASP A 348 22.91 -39.46 17.15
CA ASP A 348 23.51 -40.62 16.49
C ASP A 348 24.28 -40.30 15.18
N LYS A 349 25.60 -40.44 15.29
CA LYS A 349 26.62 -40.79 14.27
C LYS A 349 26.45 -40.28 12.82
N LYS A 350 27.04 -39.11 12.56
CA LYS A 350 28.32 -38.98 11.80
C LYS A 350 28.81 -37.52 11.79
N LEU A 351 29.57 -37.10 12.81
CA LEU A 351 30.17 -35.78 12.86
C LEU A 351 31.67 -35.85 13.22
N SER A 352 32.48 -35.04 12.55
CA SER A 352 33.94 -35.13 12.62
C SER A 352 34.51 -34.72 13.98
N LYS A 353 35.76 -35.08 14.27
CA LYS A 353 36.44 -34.74 15.53
C LYS A 353 36.51 -33.22 15.82
N LYS A 354 36.34 -32.35 14.81
CA LYS A 354 36.28 -30.89 15.00
C LYS A 354 34.97 -30.45 15.66
N ALA A 355 33.83 -31.02 15.25
CA ALA A 355 32.51 -30.64 15.76
C ALA A 355 32.28 -31.05 17.24
N LYS A 356 32.96 -32.09 17.72
CA LYS A 356 32.88 -32.50 19.14
C LYS A 356 33.44 -31.48 20.13
N LYS A 357 34.18 -30.46 19.68
CA LYS A 357 34.71 -29.40 20.56
C LYS A 357 33.73 -28.23 20.79
N ALA A 358 32.81 -27.98 19.85
CA ALA A 358 31.83 -26.88 19.97
C ALA A 358 30.68 -27.22 20.93
N ILE A 359 30.14 -28.43 20.85
CA ILE A 359 28.96 -28.89 21.59
C ILE A 359 29.13 -28.81 23.12
N ILE A 360 30.36 -28.91 23.63
CA ILE A 360 30.63 -28.89 25.08
C ILE A 360 30.62 -27.46 25.64
N SER A 361 30.95 -26.43 24.86
CA SER A 361 30.97 -25.04 25.34
C SER A 361 29.58 -24.45 25.55
N VAL A 362 28.63 -24.71 24.65
CA VAL A 362 27.26 -24.15 24.73
C VAL A 362 26.52 -24.68 25.96
N ILE A 363 26.64 -25.98 26.26
CA ILE A 363 25.99 -26.61 27.42
C ILE A 363 26.65 -26.19 28.74
N ALA A 364 27.97 -25.94 28.75
CA ALA A 364 28.69 -25.54 29.97
C ALA A 364 28.34 -24.12 30.44
N ILE A 365 28.04 -23.19 29.52
CA ILE A 365 27.69 -21.80 29.87
C ILE A 365 26.30 -21.72 30.53
N ILE A 366 25.34 -22.51 30.05
CA ILE A 366 23.96 -22.55 30.57
C ILE A 366 23.89 -23.05 32.03
N LEU A 367 24.84 -23.89 32.46
CA LEU A 367 24.84 -24.46 33.82
C LEU A 367 25.55 -23.62 34.89
N VAL A 368 26.26 -22.55 34.53
CA VAL A 368 27.08 -21.76 35.49
C VAL A 368 26.36 -20.49 35.99
N ALA A 369 25.38 -19.97 35.26
CA ALA A 369 24.66 -18.74 35.65
C ALA A 369 23.51 -18.96 36.67
N ALA A 370 23.12 -20.21 36.95
CA ALA A 370 21.89 -20.54 37.70
C ALA A 370 22.04 -20.64 39.24
N ILE A 371 23.18 -20.21 39.83
CA ILE A 371 23.43 -20.32 41.29
C ILE A 371 23.86 -18.98 41.91
N THR A 372 22.89 -18.07 42.04
CA THR A 372 22.72 -16.93 42.97
C THR A 372 21.79 -15.95 42.26
N VAL A 373 20.58 -15.61 42.72
CA VAL A 373 20.10 -15.43 44.09
C VAL A 373 18.67 -15.97 44.21
N GLY A 374 18.34 -16.63 45.32
CA GLY A 374 16.95 -16.80 45.74
C GLY A 374 16.71 -16.03 47.04
N SER A 375 15.51 -15.45 47.22
CA SER A 375 14.54 -15.87 48.26
C SER A 375 13.41 -14.84 48.51
N VAL A 376 12.22 -15.38 48.83
CA VAL A 376 11.09 -14.75 49.56
C VAL A 376 10.18 -13.73 48.83
N TYR A 377 8.95 -14.16 48.45
CA TYR A 377 7.73 -13.67 49.15
C TYR A 377 6.49 -14.58 49.04
N PHE A 378 5.54 -14.39 49.95
CA PHE A 378 4.42 -15.28 50.33
C PHE A 378 3.22 -14.46 50.86
N VAL A 379 1.94 -14.86 50.83
CA VAL A 379 1.15 -15.83 50.04
C VAL A 379 -0.35 -15.70 50.44
N LYS A 380 -1.32 -16.19 49.64
CA LYS A 380 -2.78 -16.39 49.96
C LYS A 380 -3.63 -15.08 50.15
N GLN A 381 -4.98 -15.06 50.06
CA GLN A 381 -6.01 -16.12 49.93
C GLN A 381 -7.38 -15.65 49.32
N LYS A 382 -7.96 -16.50 48.45
CA LYS A 382 -9.38 -16.96 48.32
C LYS A 382 -10.66 -16.06 48.45
N ASN A 383 -11.52 -16.30 47.46
CA ASN A 383 -12.99 -16.63 47.49
C ASN A 383 -14.06 -15.58 47.84
N ASN A 384 -15.07 -15.45 46.96
CA ASN A 384 -16.40 -16.04 47.20
C ASN A 384 -17.29 -16.16 45.93
N ASN A 385 -18.15 -17.18 45.90
CA ASN A 385 -19.13 -17.46 44.83
C ASN A 385 -20.41 -16.61 44.95
N LYS A 386 -21.13 -16.41 43.83
CA LYS A 386 -22.56 -16.79 43.68
C LYS A 386 -23.11 -16.57 42.25
N GLU A 387 -23.71 -17.61 41.69
CA GLU A 387 -24.67 -17.62 40.56
C GLU A 387 -26.13 -17.68 41.12
N PRO A 388 -27.18 -17.91 40.29
CA PRO A 388 -27.69 -17.12 39.14
C PRO A 388 -29.21 -16.84 39.27
N GLN A 389 -29.84 -16.06 38.35
CA GLN A 389 -31.28 -16.25 37.99
C GLN A 389 -31.83 -15.45 36.78
N THR A 390 -32.30 -16.20 35.76
CA THR A 390 -33.59 -16.12 35.02
C THR A 390 -34.01 -14.95 34.10
N GLU A 391 -34.22 -15.28 32.81
CA GLU A 391 -35.22 -14.68 31.88
C GLU A 391 -36.67 -15.09 32.26
N PRO A 392 -37.76 -14.40 31.81
CA PRO A 392 -38.36 -14.57 30.45
C PRO A 392 -39.15 -13.32 29.93
N PRO A 393 -39.97 -13.37 28.84
CA PRO A 393 -39.89 -14.09 27.56
C PRO A 393 -40.02 -13.18 26.30
N VAL A 394 -39.87 -13.80 25.13
CA VAL A 394 -40.15 -13.27 23.77
C VAL A 394 -41.60 -12.77 23.58
N GLN A 395 -41.78 -11.72 22.76
CA GLN A 395 -43.05 -11.48 22.02
C GLN A 395 -42.79 -11.36 20.51
N THR A 396 -43.54 -12.15 19.74
CA THR A 396 -43.56 -12.15 18.28
C THR A 396 -44.55 -11.12 17.73
N GLN A 397 -44.15 -10.33 16.74
CA GLN A 397 -45.07 -9.75 15.75
C GLN A 397 -44.49 -9.95 14.34
N ALA A 398 -45.39 -10.15 13.38
CA ALA A 398 -45.12 -10.48 11.98
C ALA A 398 -45.82 -9.44 11.06
N PRO A 399 -45.62 -9.48 9.74
CA PRO A 399 -45.03 -8.36 9.00
C PRO A 399 -46.03 -7.34 8.48
N GLU A 400 -45.58 -6.10 8.28
CA GLU A 400 -46.29 -5.12 7.44
C GLU A 400 -45.75 -5.13 6.01
N THR A 401 -46.66 -5.41 5.08
CA THR A 401 -46.43 -5.49 3.64
C THR A 401 -46.07 -4.12 3.05
N THR A 402 -44.98 -4.02 2.30
CA THR A 402 -44.73 -2.86 1.41
C THR A 402 -44.78 -3.31 -0.05
N THR A 403 -45.44 -2.49 -0.88
CA THR A 403 -45.82 -2.82 -2.27
C THR A 403 -44.60 -2.89 -3.20
N GLU A 404 -44.52 -3.91 -4.04
CA GLU A 404 -43.43 -4.09 -5.00
C GLU A 404 -43.38 -2.97 -6.06
N ALA A 405 -42.17 -2.43 -6.26
CA ALA A 405 -41.75 -1.81 -7.51
C ALA A 405 -41.29 -2.94 -8.49
N PRO A 406 -41.32 -2.74 -9.82
CA PRO A 406 -41.21 -3.84 -10.77
C PRO A 406 -39.87 -4.57 -10.68
N VAL A 407 -39.92 -5.90 -10.87
CA VAL A 407 -38.80 -6.84 -10.78
C VAL A 407 -37.63 -6.36 -11.67
N LYS A 408 -36.56 -5.89 -11.02
CA LYS A 408 -35.26 -5.70 -11.66
C LYS A 408 -34.67 -7.08 -11.96
N ALA A 409 -34.14 -7.28 -13.17
CA ALA A 409 -33.29 -8.42 -13.43
C ALA A 409 -32.03 -8.36 -12.54
N ASP A 410 -31.55 -9.51 -12.06
CA ASP A 410 -30.34 -9.60 -11.25
C ASP A 410 -29.09 -9.26 -12.09
N THR A 411 -28.72 -7.98 -12.13
CA THR A 411 -27.50 -7.49 -12.77
C THR A 411 -26.33 -7.39 -11.79
N MET A 412 -25.10 -7.46 -12.31
CA MET A 412 -23.87 -7.31 -11.53
C MET A 412 -22.90 -6.32 -12.17
N SER A 413 -21.92 -5.84 -11.39
CA SER A 413 -20.83 -4.99 -11.92
C SER A 413 -20.02 -5.75 -12.97
N LEU A 414 -19.45 -5.02 -13.94
CA LEU A 414 -18.61 -5.57 -15.00
C LEU A 414 -17.43 -6.37 -14.43
N SER A 415 -16.81 -5.86 -13.36
CA SER A 415 -15.76 -6.56 -12.61
C SER A 415 -16.17 -7.94 -12.08
N LYS A 416 -17.43 -8.09 -11.59
CA LYS A 416 -18.00 -9.37 -11.15
C LYS A 416 -18.37 -10.25 -12.35
N LEU A 417 -18.92 -9.66 -13.41
CA LEU A 417 -19.29 -10.36 -14.64
C LEU A 417 -18.07 -10.95 -15.35
N MET A 418 -16.95 -10.20 -15.43
CA MET A 418 -15.66 -10.68 -15.90
C MET A 418 -15.19 -11.94 -15.17
N ARG A 419 -15.31 -11.98 -13.84
CA ARG A 419 -15.00 -13.19 -13.06
C ARG A 419 -15.99 -14.31 -13.35
N PHE A 420 -17.29 -14.02 -13.38
CA PHE A 420 -18.33 -15.02 -13.64
C PHE A 420 -18.15 -15.71 -14.99
N GLU A 421 -17.91 -14.96 -16.07
CA GLU A 421 -17.70 -15.48 -17.41
C GLU A 421 -16.33 -16.19 -17.56
N LEU A 422 -15.30 -15.76 -16.82
CA LEU A 422 -14.01 -16.47 -16.76
C LEU A 422 -14.14 -17.86 -16.09
N VAL A 423 -15.08 -18.05 -15.16
CA VAL A 423 -15.35 -19.36 -14.53
C VAL A 423 -16.28 -20.22 -15.38
N ASN A 424 -17.39 -19.65 -15.85
CA ASN A 424 -18.51 -20.40 -16.43
C ASN A 424 -18.49 -20.45 -17.97
N GLY A 425 -17.53 -19.75 -18.59
CA GLY A 425 -17.51 -19.47 -20.02
C GLY A 425 -18.40 -18.28 -20.39
N ILE A 426 -18.02 -17.59 -21.46
CA ILE A 426 -18.87 -16.61 -22.13
C ILE A 426 -19.95 -17.38 -22.89
N LYS A 427 -21.22 -17.01 -22.70
CA LYS A 427 -22.34 -17.63 -23.43
C LYS A 427 -22.60 -16.84 -24.71
N ASN A 428 -22.77 -17.54 -25.83
CA ASN A 428 -23.20 -16.92 -27.07
C ASN A 428 -24.65 -16.44 -26.93
N GLU A 429 -24.84 -15.12 -26.90
CA GLU A 429 -26.15 -14.47 -26.84
C GLU A 429 -26.80 -14.45 -28.25
N GLU A 430 -27.16 -15.64 -28.74
CA GLU A 430 -27.98 -15.78 -29.96
C GLU A 430 -29.26 -14.93 -29.81
N PRO A 431 -29.70 -14.22 -30.87
CA PRO A 431 -30.95 -13.47 -30.80
C PRO A 431 -32.12 -14.44 -30.59
N GLU A 432 -32.89 -14.24 -29.53
CA GLU A 432 -34.17 -14.92 -29.34
C GLU A 432 -35.10 -14.56 -30.50
N THR A 433 -35.16 -15.41 -31.53
CA THR A 433 -36.22 -15.37 -32.53
C THR A 433 -37.50 -15.80 -31.84
N THR A 434 -38.27 -14.84 -31.34
CA THR A 434 -39.61 -15.07 -30.79
C THR A 434 -40.45 -15.75 -31.87
N PRO A 435 -40.89 -17.01 -31.70
CA PRO A 435 -41.68 -17.68 -32.73
C PRO A 435 -43.08 -17.07 -32.74
N VAL A 436 -43.34 -16.18 -33.69
CA VAL A 436 -44.73 -15.84 -34.05
C VAL A 436 -45.36 -17.12 -34.58
N GLU A 437 -46.38 -17.63 -33.90
CA GLU A 437 -47.14 -18.77 -34.38
C GLU A 437 -47.70 -18.46 -35.78
N THR A 438 -47.27 -19.21 -36.79
CA THR A 438 -48.01 -19.33 -38.05
C THR A 438 -47.91 -20.77 -38.54
N THR A 439 -49.02 -21.28 -39.03
CA THR A 439 -49.28 -22.72 -39.12
C THR A 439 -48.85 -23.35 -40.45
N ALA A 440 -48.46 -24.63 -40.35
CA ALA A 440 -48.48 -25.67 -41.38
C ALA A 440 -47.45 -25.63 -42.53
N GLY A 441 -46.93 -26.84 -42.85
CA GLY A 441 -46.38 -27.17 -44.18
C GLY A 441 -44.95 -27.71 -44.17
N ALA A 442 -44.78 -29.03 -44.14
CA ALA A 442 -43.51 -29.66 -44.50
C ALA A 442 -43.36 -29.74 -46.03
N ILE A 443 -42.12 -29.61 -46.56
CA ILE A 443 -41.49 -30.45 -47.63
C ILE A 443 -40.21 -29.77 -48.19
N THR A 444 -39.08 -30.43 -47.94
CA THR A 444 -37.79 -30.52 -48.70
C THR A 444 -37.10 -29.31 -49.39
N ALA A 445 -35.79 -29.27 -49.12
CA ALA A 445 -34.66 -29.10 -50.06
C ALA A 445 -34.00 -27.73 -50.29
N ASN A 446 -32.66 -27.81 -50.25
CA ASN A 446 -31.61 -26.89 -50.70
C ASN A 446 -31.37 -25.60 -49.91
N GLU A 447 -30.11 -25.48 -49.45
CA GLU A 447 -29.45 -24.22 -49.07
C GLU A 447 -29.57 -23.18 -50.20
N PRO A 448 -29.48 -21.90 -49.85
CA PRO A 448 -28.19 -21.25 -50.11
C PRO A 448 -27.50 -20.84 -48.81
N GLN A 449 -26.22 -21.19 -48.69
CA GLN A 449 -25.32 -20.48 -47.78
C GLN A 449 -25.24 -19.04 -48.26
N THR A 450 -25.93 -18.13 -47.59
CA THR A 450 -25.65 -16.71 -47.71
C THR A 450 -24.26 -16.49 -47.13
N ASN A 451 -23.28 -16.26 -48.00
CA ASN A 451 -21.99 -15.72 -47.61
C ASN A 451 -22.24 -14.38 -46.88
N GLU A 452 -22.28 -14.40 -45.54
CA GLU A 452 -21.91 -13.20 -44.81
C GLU A 452 -20.49 -12.87 -45.26
N ALA A 453 -20.31 -11.64 -45.77
CA ALA A 453 -18.96 -11.14 -46.03
C ALA A 453 -18.17 -11.22 -44.71
N PRO A 454 -16.85 -11.51 -44.73
CA PRO A 454 -16.07 -11.54 -43.52
C PRO A 454 -16.27 -10.22 -42.77
N LYS A 455 -16.90 -10.29 -41.58
CA LYS A 455 -16.99 -9.12 -40.70
C LYS A 455 -15.57 -8.66 -40.45
N ASP A 456 -15.26 -7.41 -40.79
CA ASP A 456 -13.97 -6.84 -40.47
C ASP A 456 -13.80 -6.90 -38.94
N PRO A 457 -12.85 -7.70 -38.40
CA PRO A 457 -12.68 -7.85 -36.97
C PRO A 457 -12.20 -6.55 -36.30
N ASN A 458 -11.85 -5.53 -37.08
CA ASN A 458 -11.49 -4.18 -36.62
C ASN A 458 -12.63 -3.17 -36.82
N ALA A 459 -13.80 -3.56 -37.33
CA ALA A 459 -14.94 -2.65 -37.43
C ALA A 459 -15.41 -2.20 -36.05
N VAL A 460 -15.33 -0.89 -35.81
CA VAL A 460 -15.84 -0.25 -34.60
C VAL A 460 -17.38 -0.28 -34.62
N PRO A 461 -18.05 -0.73 -33.55
CA PRO A 461 -19.51 -0.82 -33.53
C PRO A 461 -20.17 0.56 -33.51
N SER A 462 -21.33 0.68 -34.15
CA SER A 462 -22.23 1.83 -33.97
C SER A 462 -23.21 1.64 -32.79
N VAL A 463 -23.46 0.39 -32.40
CA VAL A 463 -24.43 -0.01 -31.37
C VAL A 463 -23.84 -1.15 -30.53
N ILE A 464 -24.11 -1.13 -29.23
CA ILE A 464 -23.84 -2.23 -28.29
C ILE A 464 -25.19 -2.65 -27.71
N THR A 465 -25.47 -3.96 -27.67
CA THR A 465 -26.68 -4.47 -27.01
C THR A 465 -26.36 -4.77 -25.55
N VAL A 466 -26.94 -4.02 -24.61
CA VAL A 466 -26.77 -4.24 -23.16
C VAL A 466 -28.11 -4.68 -22.56
N ASN A 467 -28.14 -5.84 -21.90
CA ASN A 467 -29.34 -6.45 -21.31
C ASN A 467 -30.52 -6.53 -22.30
N GLY A 468 -30.24 -6.85 -23.57
CA GLY A 468 -31.23 -6.90 -24.65
C GLY A 468 -31.63 -5.54 -25.26
N GLN A 469 -31.19 -4.41 -24.70
CA GLN A 469 -31.44 -3.07 -25.27
C GLN A 469 -30.29 -2.66 -26.20
N GLU A 470 -30.62 -2.24 -27.42
CA GLU A 470 -29.66 -1.57 -28.32
C GLU A 470 -29.42 -0.12 -27.88
N ILE A 471 -28.16 0.23 -27.66
CA ILE A 471 -27.68 1.54 -27.21
C ILE A 471 -26.56 1.99 -28.15
N GLU A 472 -26.45 3.28 -28.46
CA GLU A 472 -25.30 3.82 -29.22
C GLU A 472 -23.99 3.44 -28.52
N ALA A 473 -22.97 3.03 -29.27
CA ALA A 473 -21.81 2.35 -28.71
C ALA A 473 -20.98 3.21 -27.74
N LYS A 474 -20.84 4.52 -27.97
CA LYS A 474 -20.15 5.42 -27.02
C LYS A 474 -20.99 5.67 -25.77
N GLU A 475 -22.30 5.90 -25.92
CA GLU A 475 -23.22 5.98 -24.79
C GLU A 475 -23.15 4.72 -23.92
N ALA A 476 -23.21 3.53 -24.52
CA ALA A 476 -23.15 2.27 -23.79
C ALA A 476 -21.87 2.16 -22.95
N ILE A 477 -20.71 2.47 -23.52
CA ILE A 477 -19.44 2.48 -22.79
C ILE A 477 -19.43 3.55 -21.71
N ALA A 478 -19.92 4.77 -21.99
CA ALA A 478 -19.97 5.84 -20.99
C ALA A 478 -20.86 5.48 -19.79
N ARG A 479 -21.99 4.79 -20.02
CA ARG A 479 -22.90 4.30 -18.98
C ARG A 479 -22.34 3.12 -18.19
N ILE A 480 -21.50 2.27 -18.82
CA ILE A 480 -20.75 1.21 -18.13
C ILE A 480 -19.64 1.83 -17.27
N VAL A 481 -18.81 2.71 -17.83
CA VAL A 481 -17.73 3.41 -17.09
C VAL A 481 -18.30 4.16 -15.90
N THR A 482 -19.38 4.93 -16.08
CA THR A 482 -20.07 5.66 -14.99
C THR A 482 -20.60 4.73 -13.88
N ALA A 483 -20.95 3.47 -14.19
CA ALA A 483 -21.39 2.49 -13.19
C ALA A 483 -20.23 1.85 -12.41
N GLU A 484 -19.00 1.90 -12.95
CA GLU A 484 -17.84 1.18 -12.43
C GLU A 484 -16.77 2.09 -11.81
N THR A 485 -16.89 3.42 -11.89
CA THR A 485 -15.92 4.39 -11.35
C THR A 485 -16.51 5.32 -10.31
N ASP A 486 -15.73 5.69 -9.30
CA ASP A 486 -16.11 6.76 -8.37
C ASP A 486 -16.18 8.12 -9.12
N SER A 487 -16.98 9.06 -8.60
CA SER A 487 -17.06 10.41 -9.15
C SER A 487 -15.76 11.20 -8.91
N GLY A 488 -15.41 12.08 -9.86
CA GLY A 488 -14.24 12.94 -9.75
C GLY A 488 -12.90 12.30 -10.15
N PHE A 489 -12.90 11.06 -10.65
CA PHE A 489 -11.71 10.45 -11.28
C PHE A 489 -11.15 11.33 -12.41
N ASN A 490 -9.83 11.32 -12.55
CA ASN A 490 -9.12 12.03 -13.59
C ASN A 490 -9.49 11.51 -14.99
N ALA A 491 -9.50 12.41 -15.99
CA ALA A 491 -9.80 12.05 -17.38
C ALA A 491 -8.90 10.93 -17.93
N GLU A 492 -7.62 10.84 -17.51
CA GLU A 492 -6.72 9.76 -17.92
C GLU A 492 -7.11 8.40 -17.29
N THR A 493 -7.65 8.41 -16.07
CA THR A 493 -8.25 7.23 -15.41
C THR A 493 -9.49 6.77 -16.17
N LEU A 494 -10.37 7.71 -16.53
CA LEU A 494 -11.60 7.43 -17.28
C LEU A 494 -11.29 6.87 -18.68
N LYS A 495 -10.27 7.38 -19.37
CA LYS A 495 -9.75 6.82 -20.64
C LYS A 495 -9.24 5.39 -20.47
N ALA A 496 -8.42 5.13 -19.44
CA ALA A 496 -7.92 3.79 -19.17
C ALA A 496 -9.08 2.81 -18.88
N GLN A 497 -10.06 3.23 -18.07
CA GLN A 497 -11.27 2.45 -17.79
C GLN A 497 -12.11 2.19 -19.06
N ALA A 498 -12.28 3.19 -19.92
CA ALA A 498 -13.00 3.06 -21.19
C ALA A 498 -12.32 2.05 -22.13
N ILE A 499 -10.98 2.09 -22.23
CA ILE A 499 -10.19 1.15 -23.05
C ILE A 499 -10.34 -0.28 -22.54
N ILE A 500 -10.19 -0.55 -21.23
CA ILE A 500 -10.35 -1.93 -20.72
C ILE A 500 -11.80 -2.43 -20.80
N THR A 501 -12.77 -1.52 -20.73
CA THR A 501 -14.19 -1.83 -20.93
C THR A 501 -14.45 -2.24 -22.38
N TYR A 502 -14.00 -1.44 -23.35
CA TYR A 502 -14.11 -1.75 -24.78
C TYR A 502 -13.33 -3.01 -25.15
N THR A 503 -12.12 -3.17 -24.61
CA THR A 503 -11.28 -4.37 -24.78
C THR A 503 -12.02 -5.62 -24.31
N TYR A 504 -12.70 -5.58 -23.15
CA TYR A 504 -13.46 -6.73 -22.67
C TYR A 504 -14.69 -7.06 -23.52
N LEU A 505 -15.44 -6.04 -23.96
CA LEU A 505 -16.56 -6.25 -24.88
C LEU A 505 -16.11 -6.87 -26.21
N LYS A 506 -14.93 -6.49 -26.71
CA LYS A 506 -14.29 -7.10 -27.88
C LYS A 506 -13.79 -8.52 -27.60
N TYR A 507 -13.19 -8.75 -26.42
CA TYR A 507 -12.68 -10.06 -25.96
C TYR A 507 -13.79 -11.13 -25.90
N ARG A 508 -15.03 -10.73 -25.59
CA ARG A 508 -16.17 -11.66 -25.53
C ARG A 508 -16.57 -12.25 -26.88
N ASP A 509 -16.27 -11.57 -27.99
CA ASP A 509 -16.64 -11.96 -29.37
C ASP A 509 -18.15 -12.26 -29.58
N THR A 510 -19.02 -11.72 -28.72
CA THR A 510 -20.48 -11.92 -28.75
C THR A 510 -21.21 -10.94 -29.68
N ASN A 511 -20.54 -10.45 -30.74
CA ASN A 511 -21.07 -9.41 -31.64
C ASN A 511 -21.60 -8.17 -30.86
N TRP A 512 -20.83 -7.70 -29.86
CA TRP A 512 -21.16 -6.54 -29.02
C TRP A 512 -22.47 -6.64 -28.21
N ARG A 513 -22.84 -7.87 -27.81
CA ARG A 513 -24.01 -8.16 -26.97
C ARG A 513 -23.60 -8.61 -25.59
N ILE A 514 -24.06 -7.96 -24.51
CA ILE A 514 -23.75 -8.30 -23.12
C ILE A 514 -24.99 -8.26 -22.23
N SER A 515 -25.21 -9.31 -21.45
CA SER A 515 -26.36 -9.44 -20.55
C SER A 515 -25.95 -9.61 -19.07
N ASN A 516 -26.89 -9.30 -18.17
CA ASN A 516 -26.74 -9.28 -16.71
C ASN A 516 -25.74 -8.21 -16.18
N LEU A 517 -25.52 -7.15 -16.95
CA LEU A 517 -24.58 -6.08 -16.62
C LEU A 517 -25.30 -4.88 -15.99
N THR A 518 -24.81 -4.39 -14.85
CA THR A 518 -25.25 -3.12 -14.28
C THR A 518 -24.66 -1.96 -15.09
N ILE A 519 -25.51 -1.05 -15.55
CA ILE A 519 -25.10 0.21 -16.19
C ILE A 519 -25.81 1.39 -15.54
N ALA A 520 -25.21 2.57 -15.60
CA ALA A 520 -25.82 3.79 -15.10
C ALA A 520 -26.99 4.22 -16.01
N ASP A 521 -27.98 4.93 -15.45
CA ASP A 521 -29.08 5.48 -16.24
C ASP A 521 -28.60 6.63 -17.15
N ASN A 522 -27.61 7.40 -16.69
CA ASN A 522 -26.99 8.52 -17.39
C ASN A 522 -25.46 8.48 -17.23
N TYR A 523 -24.75 9.35 -17.94
CA TYR A 523 -23.31 9.56 -17.87
C TYR A 523 -23.00 11.06 -17.71
N THR A 524 -21.80 11.41 -17.23
CA THR A 524 -21.35 12.82 -17.19
C THR A 524 -20.61 13.21 -18.48
N GLN A 525 -20.46 14.51 -18.72
CA GLN A 525 -19.75 14.98 -19.93
C GLN A 525 -18.28 14.57 -19.91
N GLU A 526 -17.63 14.56 -18.74
CA GLU A 526 -16.23 14.17 -18.56
C GLU A 526 -16.01 12.70 -18.94
N VAL A 527 -16.94 11.81 -18.58
CA VAL A 527 -16.91 10.39 -18.98
C VAL A 527 -17.11 10.27 -20.49
N MET A 528 -18.08 10.99 -21.06
CA MET A 528 -18.33 10.96 -22.51
C MET A 528 -17.15 11.53 -23.31
N ASP A 529 -16.49 12.58 -22.84
CA ASP A 529 -15.30 13.16 -23.48
C ASP A 529 -14.11 12.19 -23.43
N ALA A 530 -13.89 11.55 -22.28
CA ALA A 530 -12.88 10.50 -22.13
C ALA A 530 -13.16 9.31 -23.07
N VAL A 531 -14.41 8.83 -23.15
CA VAL A 531 -14.81 7.78 -24.10
C VAL A 531 -14.61 8.24 -25.55
N ASN A 532 -14.99 9.47 -25.90
CA ASN A 532 -14.84 10.01 -27.25
C ASN A 532 -13.37 10.03 -27.73
N GLU A 533 -12.42 10.34 -26.85
CA GLU A 533 -10.99 10.43 -27.19
C GLU A 533 -10.34 9.07 -27.48
N VAL A 534 -10.82 7.98 -26.85
CA VAL A 534 -10.22 6.63 -26.94
C VAL A 534 -11.15 5.57 -27.53
N PHE A 535 -12.31 5.97 -28.07
CA PHE A 535 -13.30 5.04 -28.61
C PHE A 535 -12.72 4.24 -29.79
N GLY A 536 -12.72 2.91 -29.65
CA GLY A 536 -12.13 2.00 -30.62
C GLY A 536 -10.74 1.48 -30.22
N HIS A 537 -10.05 2.12 -29.27
CA HIS A 537 -8.76 1.62 -28.78
C HIS A 537 -8.92 0.38 -27.91
N TYR A 538 -8.04 -0.61 -28.07
CA TYR A 538 -8.08 -1.85 -27.28
C TYR A 538 -6.70 -2.46 -27.04
N LEU A 539 -6.58 -3.22 -25.95
CA LEU A 539 -5.36 -3.96 -25.61
C LEU A 539 -5.31 -5.33 -26.27
N THR A 540 -4.15 -5.68 -26.83
CA THR A 540 -3.82 -7.04 -27.29
C THR A 540 -2.60 -7.60 -26.59
N PHE A 541 -2.54 -8.93 -26.47
CA PHE A 541 -1.36 -9.68 -26.08
C PHE A 541 -1.14 -10.83 -27.07
N ASN A 542 0.05 -10.93 -27.67
CA ASN A 542 0.36 -11.91 -28.73
C ASN A 542 -0.72 -11.96 -29.83
N ASP A 543 -1.02 -10.79 -30.43
CA ASP A 543 -2.00 -10.60 -31.51
C ASP A 543 -3.45 -11.02 -31.21
N LYS A 544 -3.78 -11.23 -29.93
CA LYS A 544 -5.15 -11.53 -29.45
C LYS A 544 -5.63 -10.44 -28.50
N VAL A 545 -6.93 -10.15 -28.50
CA VAL A 545 -7.54 -9.22 -27.54
C VAL A 545 -7.23 -9.71 -26.11
N ALA A 546 -6.77 -8.80 -25.25
CA ALA A 546 -6.42 -9.13 -23.88
C ALA A 546 -7.67 -9.24 -22.98
N PHE A 547 -7.70 -10.20 -22.07
CA PHE A 547 -8.60 -10.15 -20.92
C PHE A 547 -8.08 -9.10 -19.94
N THR A 548 -8.86 -8.05 -19.67
CA THR A 548 -8.45 -6.85 -18.90
C THR A 548 -9.30 -6.65 -17.64
N PRO A 549 -9.12 -7.48 -16.60
CA PRO A 549 -9.80 -7.32 -15.32
C PRO A 549 -9.28 -6.08 -14.58
N TYR A 550 -10.06 -5.63 -13.61
CA TYR A 550 -9.71 -4.54 -12.71
C TYR A 550 -10.40 -4.71 -11.35
N CYS A 551 -9.97 -3.90 -10.39
CA CYS A 551 -10.56 -3.77 -9.07
C CYS A 551 -10.56 -2.30 -8.66
N ARG A 552 -11.39 -1.95 -7.66
CA ARG A 552 -11.44 -0.56 -7.19
C ARG A 552 -10.12 -0.17 -6.52
N MET A 553 -9.57 -1.06 -5.69
CA MET A 553 -8.34 -0.81 -4.93
C MET A 553 -7.56 -2.12 -4.72
N SER A 554 -6.24 -2.10 -4.88
CA SER A 554 -5.39 -3.26 -4.60
C SER A 554 -4.95 -3.31 -3.13
N ALA A 555 -4.28 -4.38 -2.72
CA ALA A 555 -3.63 -4.49 -1.41
C ALA A 555 -2.26 -3.77 -1.35
N GLY A 556 -2.06 -2.73 -2.18
CA GLY A 556 -0.78 -2.04 -2.40
C GLY A 556 0.12 -2.72 -3.44
N LYS A 557 -0.15 -3.98 -3.76
CA LYS A 557 0.33 -4.73 -4.93
C LYS A 557 -0.89 -5.43 -5.53
N THR A 558 -0.95 -5.57 -6.86
CA THR A 558 -1.98 -6.39 -7.52
C THR A 558 -1.62 -7.87 -7.39
N ALA A 559 -2.57 -8.76 -7.70
CA ALA A 559 -2.39 -10.20 -7.65
C ALA A 559 -2.05 -10.78 -9.03
N ASN A 560 -1.35 -11.93 -9.05
CA ASN A 560 -1.28 -12.76 -10.25
C ASN A 560 -2.67 -13.37 -10.54
N ALA A 561 -3.10 -13.39 -11.80
CA ALA A 561 -4.39 -13.99 -12.17
C ALA A 561 -4.51 -15.49 -11.76
N SER A 562 -3.40 -16.22 -11.68
CA SER A 562 -3.38 -17.61 -11.23
C SER A 562 -3.77 -17.75 -9.75
N THR A 563 -3.33 -16.83 -8.89
CA THR A 563 -3.57 -16.83 -7.43
C THR A 563 -5.05 -16.62 -7.11
N VAL A 564 -5.71 -15.72 -7.85
CA VAL A 564 -7.10 -15.28 -7.55
C VAL A 564 -8.12 -15.98 -8.44
N PHE A 565 -7.82 -16.18 -9.73
CA PHE A 565 -8.78 -16.73 -10.70
C PHE A 565 -8.50 -18.19 -11.10
N GLY A 566 -7.37 -18.78 -10.68
CA GLY A 566 -6.91 -20.10 -11.10
C GLY A 566 -6.40 -20.18 -12.55
N ASN A 567 -6.46 -19.06 -13.30
CA ASN A 567 -6.11 -18.98 -14.72
C ASN A 567 -4.80 -18.21 -14.89
N SER A 568 -3.86 -18.73 -15.67
CA SER A 568 -2.58 -18.05 -15.92
C SER A 568 -2.65 -17.18 -17.18
N PHE A 569 -2.47 -15.88 -17.01
CA PHE A 569 -2.25 -14.92 -18.09
C PHE A 569 -0.89 -14.26 -17.86
N THR A 570 0.02 -14.35 -18.83
CA THR A 570 1.42 -13.91 -18.65
C THR A 570 1.62 -12.41 -18.45
N TYR A 571 0.60 -11.60 -18.78
CA TYR A 571 0.59 -10.14 -18.57
C TYR A 571 -0.25 -9.71 -17.35
N LEU A 572 -1.04 -10.60 -16.72
CA LEU A 572 -1.78 -10.31 -15.48
C LEU A 572 -0.96 -10.79 -14.28
N LYS A 573 0.11 -10.04 -14.01
CA LYS A 573 1.05 -10.27 -12.92
C LYS A 573 0.79 -9.32 -11.75
N SER A 574 1.35 -9.67 -10.59
CA SER A 574 1.51 -8.73 -9.49
C SER A 574 2.40 -7.55 -9.91
N VAL A 575 1.88 -6.34 -9.75
CA VAL A 575 2.58 -5.06 -9.96
C VAL A 575 2.32 -4.12 -8.78
N ALA A 576 3.22 -3.17 -8.55
CA ALA A 576 3.10 -2.22 -7.45
C ALA A 576 1.98 -1.19 -7.70
N SER A 577 1.21 -0.92 -6.64
CA SER A 577 0.18 0.14 -6.56
C SER A 577 0.21 0.73 -5.14
N ALA A 578 1.40 1.12 -4.67
CA ALA A 578 1.66 1.45 -3.27
C ALA A 578 0.80 2.62 -2.73
N SER A 579 0.32 3.51 -3.60
CA SER A 579 -0.63 4.58 -3.27
C SER A 579 -1.95 4.06 -2.68
N ASP A 580 -2.37 2.83 -3.02
CA ASP A 580 -3.62 2.25 -2.52
C ASP A 580 -3.60 2.06 -1.00
N LYS A 581 -2.41 1.85 -0.41
CA LYS A 581 -2.24 1.71 1.05
C LYS A 581 -2.61 2.97 1.84
N GLN A 582 -2.74 4.12 1.17
CA GLN A 582 -3.04 5.42 1.75
C GLN A 582 -4.49 5.88 1.51
N ARG A 583 -5.34 5.03 0.92
CA ARG A 583 -6.74 5.37 0.58
C ARG A 583 -7.70 4.90 1.67
N ASP A 584 -8.76 5.68 1.88
CA ASP A 584 -9.85 5.32 2.80
C ASP A 584 -10.47 3.97 2.42
N GLY A 585 -10.72 3.14 3.43
CA GLY A 585 -11.22 1.77 3.24
C GLY A 585 -10.16 0.75 2.81
N TYR A 586 -8.86 1.12 2.76
CA TYR A 586 -7.78 0.19 2.42
C TYR A 586 -7.75 -1.06 3.31
N LYS A 587 -8.02 -0.91 4.61
CA LYS A 587 -8.12 -1.99 5.60
C LYS A 587 -9.54 -2.05 6.13
N LYS A 588 -10.13 -3.25 6.23
CA LYS A 588 -11.45 -3.47 6.81
C LYS A 588 -11.46 -4.70 7.71
N GLU A 589 -12.08 -4.62 8.87
CA GLU A 589 -12.16 -5.71 9.84
C GLU A 589 -13.62 -6.13 10.06
N VAL A 590 -13.85 -7.43 10.03
CA VAL A 590 -15.17 -8.03 10.24
C VAL A 590 -15.03 -9.19 11.23
N LEU A 591 -15.80 -9.14 12.31
CA LEU A 591 -15.92 -10.23 13.26
C LEU A 591 -17.00 -11.20 12.76
N LEU A 592 -16.67 -12.48 12.75
CA LEU A 592 -17.55 -13.58 12.36
C LEU A 592 -17.69 -14.56 13.51
N THR A 593 -18.92 -14.91 13.86
CA THR A 593 -19.18 -16.00 14.80
C THR A 593 -18.99 -17.36 14.13
N ALA A 594 -18.85 -18.42 14.93
CA ALA A 594 -18.89 -19.79 14.43
C ALA A 594 -20.17 -20.06 13.61
N ASP A 595 -21.33 -19.61 14.09
CA ASP A 595 -22.61 -19.80 13.39
C ASP A 595 -22.67 -19.08 12.03
N ASP A 596 -22.05 -17.91 11.91
CA ASP A 596 -21.92 -17.20 10.62
C ASP A 596 -21.14 -18.02 9.58
N ILE A 597 -19.98 -18.55 9.99
CA ILE A 597 -19.11 -19.37 9.14
C ILE A 597 -19.85 -20.64 8.72
N LYS A 598 -20.50 -21.30 9.68
CA LYS A 598 -21.24 -22.55 9.45
C LYS A 598 -22.46 -22.35 8.57
N ALA A 599 -23.22 -21.27 8.75
CA ALA A 599 -24.37 -20.94 7.91
C ALA A 599 -23.94 -20.66 6.46
N GLY A 600 -22.89 -19.86 6.26
CA GLY A 600 -22.34 -19.59 4.92
C GLY A 600 -21.82 -20.86 4.24
N ALA A 601 -21.03 -21.66 4.96
CA ALA A 601 -20.47 -22.92 4.44
C ALA A 601 -21.55 -23.93 4.05
N LEU A 602 -22.54 -24.19 4.91
CA LEU A 602 -23.59 -25.17 4.63
C LEU A 602 -24.59 -24.70 3.56
N ALA A 603 -24.73 -23.38 3.36
CA ALA A 603 -25.50 -22.81 2.25
C ALA A 603 -24.76 -22.90 0.91
N PHE A 604 -23.44 -22.86 0.92
CA PHE A 604 -22.59 -23.10 -0.25
C PHE A 604 -22.49 -24.59 -0.60
N ASP A 605 -22.20 -25.44 0.40
CA ASP A 605 -22.06 -26.89 0.26
C ASP A 605 -22.44 -27.59 1.58
N SER A 606 -23.60 -28.26 1.57
CA SER A 606 -24.15 -28.97 2.73
C SER A 606 -23.36 -30.21 3.16
N THR A 607 -22.29 -30.57 2.45
CA THR A 607 -21.38 -31.68 2.81
C THR A 607 -20.10 -31.22 3.53
N ILE A 608 -19.98 -29.92 3.85
CA ILE A 608 -18.91 -29.41 4.71
C ILE A 608 -19.15 -29.85 6.16
N GLU A 609 -18.17 -30.54 6.73
CA GLU A 609 -18.16 -30.95 8.15
C GLU A 609 -17.12 -30.13 8.91
N PHE A 610 -17.39 -29.87 10.19
CA PHE A 610 -16.56 -29.02 11.04
C PHE A 610 -15.95 -29.82 12.21
N PRO A 611 -14.66 -29.62 12.53
CA PRO A 611 -14.04 -30.29 13.70
C PRO A 611 -14.60 -29.73 15.02
N GLU A 612 -14.43 -30.48 16.12
CA GLU A 612 -14.89 -30.03 17.46
C GLU A 612 -14.20 -28.73 17.91
N ASP A 613 -12.93 -28.55 17.53
CA ASP A 613 -12.14 -27.38 17.84
C ASP A 613 -12.48 -26.24 16.85
N VAL A 614 -13.24 -25.26 17.33
CA VAL A 614 -13.69 -24.11 16.54
C VAL A 614 -12.53 -23.33 15.93
N SER A 615 -11.38 -23.26 16.60
CA SER A 615 -10.20 -22.52 16.09
C SER A 615 -9.64 -23.08 14.78
N LYS A 616 -9.97 -24.34 14.45
CA LYS A 616 -9.54 -25.06 13.24
C LYS A 616 -10.58 -25.06 12.12
N TRP A 617 -11.67 -24.30 12.24
CA TRP A 617 -12.70 -24.23 11.19
C TRP A 617 -12.25 -23.46 9.96
N LEU A 618 -11.38 -22.48 10.14
CA LEU A 618 -10.74 -21.72 9.08
C LEU A 618 -9.22 -21.87 9.17
N THR A 619 -8.55 -22.11 8.06
CA THR A 619 -7.08 -22.13 7.97
C THR A 619 -6.63 -21.69 6.59
N ILE A 620 -5.87 -20.59 6.51
CA ILE A 620 -5.27 -20.16 5.24
C ILE A 620 -4.13 -21.13 4.90
N ASN A 621 -4.25 -21.82 3.77
CA ASN A 621 -3.30 -22.85 3.33
C ASN A 621 -2.23 -22.27 2.38
N ALA A 622 -2.60 -21.29 1.56
CA ALA A 622 -1.70 -20.61 0.62
C ALA A 622 -2.20 -19.20 0.29
N HIS A 623 -1.27 -18.25 0.21
CA HIS A 623 -1.51 -16.86 -0.20
C HIS A 623 -0.23 -16.28 -0.83
N ASP A 624 -0.34 -15.17 -1.55
CA ASP A 624 0.83 -14.37 -1.97
C ASP A 624 1.30 -13.40 -0.88
N THR A 625 2.30 -12.56 -1.16
CA THR A 625 2.84 -11.60 -0.18
C THR A 625 2.53 -10.15 -0.54
N ALA A 626 1.31 -9.87 -1.02
CA ALA A 626 0.92 -8.51 -1.43
C ALA A 626 0.99 -7.48 -0.29
N VAL A 627 0.66 -7.88 0.95
CA VAL A 627 0.73 -7.03 2.15
C VAL A 627 1.98 -7.32 2.98
N SER A 628 2.20 -8.59 3.34
CA SER A 628 3.36 -9.06 4.13
C SER A 628 3.62 -10.56 3.87
N THR A 629 4.62 -11.16 4.52
CA THR A 629 4.83 -12.63 4.40
C THR A 629 3.77 -13.48 5.10
N GLY A 630 2.85 -12.87 5.87
CA GLY A 630 1.72 -13.56 6.50
C GLY A 630 0.35 -13.14 5.98
N THR A 631 0.31 -12.19 5.04
CA THR A 631 -0.93 -11.57 4.55
C THR A 631 -0.81 -11.23 3.06
N GLY A 632 -1.75 -11.72 2.26
CA GLY A 632 -1.84 -11.43 0.83
C GLY A 632 -3.09 -12.04 0.22
N TYR A 633 -3.15 -12.08 -1.11
CA TYR A 633 -4.26 -12.69 -1.83
C TYR A 633 -4.30 -14.20 -1.57
N VAL A 634 -5.36 -14.66 -0.91
CA VAL A 634 -5.52 -16.05 -0.48
C VAL A 634 -5.88 -16.93 -1.66
N GLU A 635 -4.93 -17.77 -2.06
CA GLU A 635 -5.13 -18.80 -3.10
C GLU A 635 -6.01 -19.93 -2.56
N LYS A 636 -5.75 -20.38 -1.33
CA LYS A 636 -6.39 -21.55 -0.70
C LYS A 636 -6.68 -21.33 0.78
N ILE A 637 -7.89 -21.69 1.19
CA ILE A 637 -8.34 -21.70 2.58
C ILE A 637 -9.14 -22.97 2.86
N THR A 638 -8.85 -23.63 3.98
CA THR A 638 -9.68 -24.69 4.53
C THR A 638 -10.89 -24.08 5.25
N VAL A 639 -12.09 -24.57 4.93
CA VAL A 639 -13.36 -24.27 5.60
C VAL A 639 -13.96 -25.60 6.06
N GLY A 640 -13.94 -25.84 7.38
CA GLY A 640 -14.30 -27.13 7.97
C GLY A 640 -13.35 -28.24 7.49
N ASN A 641 -13.85 -29.14 6.65
CA ASN A 641 -13.10 -30.26 6.05
C ASN A 641 -12.79 -30.07 4.55
N LYS A 642 -13.12 -28.92 3.93
CA LYS A 642 -12.89 -28.65 2.51
C LYS A 642 -11.92 -27.51 2.26
N GLU A 643 -11.02 -27.69 1.28
CA GLU A 643 -10.23 -26.59 0.74
C GLU A 643 -11.01 -25.88 -0.38
N VAL A 644 -11.08 -24.55 -0.32
CA VAL A 644 -11.68 -23.67 -1.34
C VAL A 644 -10.73 -22.51 -1.65
N SER A 645 -11.01 -21.76 -2.72
CA SER A 645 -10.24 -20.53 -3.01
C SER A 645 -10.61 -19.40 -2.04
N GLY A 646 -9.68 -18.47 -1.78
CA GLY A 646 -9.98 -17.26 -0.99
C GLY A 646 -11.09 -16.41 -1.62
N VAL A 647 -11.16 -16.36 -2.95
CA VAL A 647 -12.25 -15.73 -3.72
C VAL A 647 -13.60 -16.37 -3.39
N THR A 648 -13.68 -17.70 -3.37
CA THR A 648 -14.90 -18.44 -3.03
C THR A 648 -15.29 -18.22 -1.58
N PHE A 649 -14.33 -18.24 -0.66
CA PHE A 649 -14.59 -17.94 0.74
C PHE A 649 -15.21 -16.55 0.93
N ILE A 650 -14.65 -15.51 0.32
CA ILE A 650 -15.14 -14.12 0.46
C ILE A 650 -16.48 -13.91 -0.27
N TYR A 651 -16.57 -14.26 -1.55
CA TYR A 651 -17.69 -13.83 -2.40
C TYR A 651 -18.82 -14.86 -2.59
N ASP A 652 -18.59 -16.15 -2.28
CA ASP A 652 -19.63 -17.19 -2.38
C ASP A 652 -20.11 -17.62 -0.99
N ILE A 653 -19.18 -17.94 -0.08
CA ILE A 653 -19.46 -18.46 1.27
C ILE A 653 -19.83 -17.30 2.22
N MET A 654 -18.99 -16.27 2.31
CA MET A 654 -19.16 -15.10 3.21
C MET A 654 -19.85 -13.90 2.54
N LYS A 655 -20.55 -14.12 1.42
CA LYS A 655 -21.09 -13.08 0.53
C LYS A 655 -21.94 -11.97 1.16
N ASN A 656 -22.53 -12.23 2.33
CA ASN A 656 -23.38 -11.31 3.09
C ASN A 656 -22.65 -10.65 4.29
N LYS A 657 -21.32 -10.76 4.37
CA LYS A 657 -20.50 -10.31 5.52
C LYS A 657 -19.63 -9.10 5.23
N ASP A 658 -19.91 -8.39 4.14
CA ASP A 658 -19.32 -7.08 3.84
C ASP A 658 -17.77 -7.07 3.78
N LEU A 659 -17.19 -8.22 3.42
CA LEU A 659 -15.76 -8.42 3.17
C LEU A 659 -15.40 -7.91 1.77
N SER A 660 -14.37 -7.05 1.67
CA SER A 660 -14.09 -6.30 0.44
C SER A 660 -13.22 -7.05 -0.58
N SER A 661 -12.33 -7.94 -0.13
CA SER A 661 -11.20 -8.42 -0.94
C SER A 661 -10.76 -9.85 -0.55
N PRO A 662 -10.30 -10.68 -1.50
CA PRO A 662 -9.67 -11.97 -1.24
C PRO A 662 -8.22 -11.85 -0.71
N CYS A 663 -7.68 -10.64 -0.56
CA CYS A 663 -6.49 -10.40 0.25
C CYS A 663 -6.90 -10.16 1.71
N PHE A 664 -6.60 -11.10 2.60
CA PHE A 664 -6.97 -10.99 4.01
C PHE A 664 -6.04 -11.75 4.95
N SER A 665 -6.05 -11.34 6.22
CA SER A 665 -5.55 -12.13 7.36
C SER A 665 -6.70 -12.66 8.21
N LEU A 666 -6.41 -13.72 8.97
CA LEU A 666 -7.35 -14.48 9.78
C LEU A 666 -6.80 -14.62 11.20
N SER A 667 -7.56 -14.22 12.21
CA SER A 667 -7.30 -14.58 13.61
C SER A 667 -8.55 -15.17 14.26
N TYR A 668 -8.36 -15.91 15.35
CA TYR A 668 -9.44 -16.48 16.16
C TYR A 668 -9.17 -16.15 17.62
N ASP A 669 -10.17 -15.63 18.31
CA ASP A 669 -10.16 -15.42 19.74
C ASP A 669 -10.99 -16.51 20.44
N ALA A 670 -10.35 -17.23 21.34
CA ALA A 670 -10.96 -18.31 22.11
C ALA A 670 -11.81 -17.82 23.30
N GLU A 671 -11.65 -16.57 23.74
CA GLU A 671 -12.46 -16.00 24.82
C GLU A 671 -13.82 -15.51 24.32
N SER A 672 -13.86 -14.73 23.22
CA SER A 672 -15.12 -14.35 22.55
C SER A 672 -15.71 -15.46 21.68
N GLY A 673 -14.90 -16.44 21.26
CA GLY A 673 -15.30 -17.49 20.32
C GLY A 673 -15.50 -17.00 18.88
N THR A 674 -14.87 -15.87 18.51
CA THR A 674 -15.05 -15.21 17.21
C THR A 674 -13.79 -15.26 16.34
N TYR A 675 -14.01 -15.24 15.03
CA TYR A 675 -12.98 -15.05 14.03
C TYR A 675 -12.94 -13.58 13.59
N THR A 676 -11.76 -12.97 13.53
CA THR A 676 -11.57 -11.67 12.89
C THR A 676 -10.97 -11.89 11.50
N ILE A 677 -11.68 -11.41 10.48
CA ILE A 677 -11.19 -11.33 9.11
C ILE A 677 -10.79 -9.88 8.85
N THR A 678 -9.53 -9.66 8.48
CA THR A 678 -9.02 -8.34 8.10
C THR A 678 -8.74 -8.34 6.60
N THR A 679 -9.59 -7.70 5.79
CA THR A 679 -9.40 -7.57 4.34
C THR A 679 -8.57 -6.33 3.98
N PHE A 680 -7.83 -6.43 2.88
CA PHE A 680 -6.98 -5.37 2.34
C PHE A 680 -7.30 -5.10 0.86
N GLY A 681 -7.52 -3.84 0.50
CA GLY A 681 -8.02 -3.44 -0.81
C GLY A 681 -9.53 -3.72 -1.00
N ASP A 682 -10.00 -3.54 -2.23
CA ASP A 682 -11.42 -3.57 -2.61
C ASP A 682 -11.60 -4.17 -4.02
N GLY A 683 -12.23 -5.34 -4.08
CA GLY A 683 -12.35 -6.17 -5.28
C GLY A 683 -11.25 -7.24 -5.41
N TYR A 684 -11.23 -7.93 -6.56
CA TYR A 684 -10.41 -9.13 -6.78
C TYR A 684 -8.88 -8.92 -6.78
N GLY A 685 -8.40 -7.69 -6.97
CA GLY A 685 -6.97 -7.38 -6.98
C GLY A 685 -6.18 -7.71 -8.26
N VAL A 686 -6.81 -8.27 -9.30
CA VAL A 686 -6.12 -8.65 -10.56
C VAL A 686 -6.30 -7.57 -11.62
N GLY A 687 -5.20 -7.23 -12.32
CA GLY A 687 -5.20 -6.24 -13.39
C GLY A 687 -5.14 -4.81 -12.85
N MET A 688 -5.95 -3.90 -13.40
CA MET A 688 -5.87 -2.47 -13.04
C MET A 688 -6.47 -2.19 -11.65
N SER A 689 -5.75 -1.44 -10.80
CA SER A 689 -6.37 -0.74 -9.65
C SER A 689 -6.89 0.61 -10.11
N GLN A 690 -8.18 0.90 -9.88
CA GLN A 690 -8.77 2.18 -10.26
C GLN A 690 -8.21 3.34 -9.42
N LEU A 691 -8.13 3.19 -8.10
CA LEU A 691 -7.57 4.24 -7.23
C LEU A 691 -6.06 4.44 -7.44
N GLY A 692 -5.34 3.38 -7.81
CA GLY A 692 -3.93 3.45 -8.18
C GLY A 692 -3.72 4.11 -9.54
N ALA A 693 -4.52 3.75 -10.55
CA ALA A 693 -4.57 4.44 -11.84
C ALA A 693 -4.89 5.93 -11.68
N ASP A 694 -5.83 6.27 -10.80
CA ASP A 694 -6.19 7.66 -10.52
C ASP A 694 -5.07 8.45 -9.83
N ASN A 695 -4.36 7.83 -8.88
CA ASN A 695 -3.17 8.45 -8.28
C ASN A 695 -2.06 8.71 -9.32
N MET A 696 -1.85 7.76 -10.24
CA MET A 696 -0.93 7.92 -11.37
C MET A 696 -1.39 9.06 -12.30
N ALA A 697 -2.67 9.14 -12.64
CA ALA A 697 -3.27 10.16 -13.49
C ALA A 697 -3.18 11.57 -12.88
N VAL A 698 -3.51 11.72 -11.60
CA VAL A 698 -3.34 12.96 -10.82
C VAL A 698 -1.86 13.38 -10.74
N SER A 699 -0.94 12.42 -10.72
CA SER A 699 0.51 12.66 -10.82
C SER A 699 0.98 13.05 -12.23
N GLY A 700 0.09 13.08 -13.22
CA GLY A 700 0.35 13.47 -14.61
C GLY A 700 0.62 12.31 -15.58
N THR A 701 0.45 11.06 -15.14
CA THR A 701 0.62 9.88 -15.98
C THR A 701 -0.53 9.77 -16.97
N LYS A 702 -0.22 9.42 -18.22
CA LYS A 702 -1.21 9.26 -19.30
C LYS A 702 -1.80 7.85 -19.32
N TYR A 703 -3.01 7.72 -19.88
CA TYR A 703 -3.77 6.46 -19.88
C TYR A 703 -2.97 5.28 -20.47
N ASP A 704 -2.16 5.52 -21.50
CA ASP A 704 -1.30 4.51 -22.12
C ASP A 704 -0.26 3.97 -21.13
N LYS A 705 0.38 4.84 -20.36
CA LYS A 705 1.38 4.48 -19.34
C LYS A 705 0.75 3.88 -18.08
N ILE A 706 -0.51 4.22 -17.78
CA ILE A 706 -1.32 3.54 -16.76
C ILE A 706 -1.58 2.10 -17.20
N LEU A 707 -2.01 1.89 -18.45
CA LEU A 707 -2.26 0.54 -18.98
C LEU A 707 -0.97 -0.29 -19.09
N ASP A 708 0.16 0.31 -19.49
CA ASP A 708 1.48 -0.36 -19.50
C ASP A 708 1.88 -0.91 -18.11
N GLN A 709 1.57 -0.17 -17.03
CA GLN A 709 1.87 -0.58 -15.66
C GLN A 709 1.03 -1.80 -15.22
N TYR A 710 -0.27 -1.79 -15.51
CA TYR A 710 -1.20 -2.83 -15.02
C TYR A 710 -1.37 -4.03 -15.96
N PHE A 711 -1.02 -3.87 -17.24
CA PHE A 711 -1.07 -4.91 -18.27
C PHE A 711 0.26 -5.02 -19.02
N PRO A 712 1.39 -5.28 -18.31
CA PRO A 712 2.73 -5.23 -18.88
C PRO A 712 2.93 -6.19 -20.05
N GLY A 713 3.41 -5.65 -21.17
CA GLY A 713 3.64 -6.40 -22.41
C GLY A 713 2.39 -6.57 -23.28
N THR A 714 1.26 -5.94 -22.93
CA THR A 714 0.19 -5.71 -23.89
C THR A 714 0.54 -4.56 -24.85
N PHE A 715 -0.17 -4.48 -25.97
CA PHE A 715 -0.07 -3.40 -26.94
C PHE A 715 -1.43 -2.72 -27.08
N LEU A 716 -1.42 -1.39 -27.08
CA LEU A 716 -2.58 -0.57 -27.42
C LEU A 716 -2.70 -0.46 -28.95
N ASN A 717 -3.89 -0.75 -29.48
CA ASN A 717 -4.25 -0.71 -30.90
C ASN A 717 -5.32 0.33 -31.16
#